data_AF-A0ABD0K9C6-F1
#
_entry.id   AF-A0ABD0K9C6-F1
#
_cell.length_a   1.000
_cell.length_b   1.000
_cell.length_c   1.000
_cell.angle_alpha   90.00
_cell.angle_beta   90.00
_cell.angle_gamma   90.00
#
_symmetry.space_group_name_H-M   'P 1'
#
loop_
_entity.id
_entity.type
_entity.pdbx_description
1 polymer ?
#
loop_
_entity_poly.entity_id
_entity_poly.type
_entity_poly.pdbx_seq_one_letter_code
_entity_poly.pdbx_strand_id
1 'polypeptide(L)'
;LSAQFSQVSDPATKTPPTLRSVSNLSAQFSQVSDPATKTPPTLRSVSNLSAQFSQVSDPATKTPPTLRSVSNLSAQFSQVSDPATKTPPTLRSVSNLSAQFSQVSDPATKTPPTLRSVSNLSAQFRQVSDPATKTPPTLRSVSNLSAQFRQVSDPATKTPPTLRSVSNLSAQFSQVSDPATKTPPTLRSVSNLSAQFSQVSDPATKTPPTLRSVSNLSAQFSQVSDPATKTPPTLRSVSNLSAQFSQVSDPATKTPPTLRSVSNLSAQFSQVSDPATKTHPTLRSVSSLSAQFSQVSDPATKTPPTLRSVSNLSAQFSQVSDPATKTPPTLRSVSNLSAQFSQVSDPATKTPPTLRSVSNLSAQFSQYHLCSGGVRFLLLEPKVTLSPPDIYKSNAPQVGYPCSPCAGSWSYAGDTGPDHWADIAPTCGGNRQSPVDLAESALEQDMSLPRFVKTNFDKTTGINWVLLNNGHTTQVNYGYDAPENEVKVSGGGLSGPSYTVAQFHFHWGSDDMKGSEHTVDRKMYPMEVHVVTYNNKYANLSQAVAHADGLAVLGFFFEIANDNNPRIQALVDHFPDILTGAAQKQIATAFSLEDFVAGMTDFYRYSGSLTTPSCNEIVTWTVFTDTIKVSSAQMAEFRKLKDTENHSIVDNYRPVQNLNGRTIKTTFVVAGGSSPLVFSTTAILLSLLASVFSRL
;
A
#
# COMPACT_ATOMS: atom_id res chain seq x y z
N LEU A 1 46.21 9.17 -27.37
CA LEU A 1 46.40 8.94 -28.82
C LEU A 1 45.09 9.27 -29.51
N SER A 2 45.09 10.17 -30.48
CA SER A 2 43.90 10.51 -31.29
C SER A 2 44.23 10.31 -32.76
N ALA A 3 43.34 9.69 -33.52
CA ALA A 3 43.48 9.49 -34.95
C ALA A 3 42.20 9.93 -35.67
N GLN A 4 42.35 10.69 -36.76
CA GLN A 4 41.26 11.14 -37.62
C GLN A 4 41.45 10.58 -39.03
N PHE A 5 40.40 10.00 -39.58
CA PHE A 5 40.35 9.42 -40.92
C PHE A 5 39.17 10.03 -41.67
N SER A 6 39.43 10.76 -42.75
CA SER A 6 38.43 11.45 -43.58
C SER A 6 38.63 11.10 -45.04
N GLN A 7 37.54 10.88 -45.81
CA GLN A 7 37.58 10.59 -47.26
C GLN A 7 38.45 9.37 -47.62
N VAL A 8 38.44 8.33 -46.78
CA VAL A 8 39.33 7.17 -46.95
C VAL A 8 38.60 6.08 -47.73
N SER A 9 39.11 5.76 -48.93
CA SER A 9 38.64 4.66 -49.78
C SER A 9 39.51 3.40 -49.72
N ASP A 10 40.75 3.48 -49.21
CA ASP A 10 41.61 2.32 -48.90
C ASP A 10 42.80 2.73 -47.99
N PRO A 11 42.76 2.50 -46.66
CA PRO A 11 43.89 2.75 -45.79
C PRO A 11 44.87 1.57 -45.86
N ALA A 12 45.64 1.49 -46.93
CA ALA A 12 46.80 0.60 -47.01
C ALA A 12 47.91 1.11 -46.07
N THR A 13 47.96 0.64 -44.83
CA THR A 13 49.13 0.86 -43.96
C THR A 13 49.59 -0.42 -43.26
N LYS A 14 50.92 -0.50 -43.08
CA LYS A 14 51.69 -1.60 -42.49
C LYS A 14 51.13 -2.05 -41.14
N THR A 15 51.38 -3.32 -40.80
CA THR A 15 50.97 -3.98 -39.55
C THR A 15 51.23 -3.05 -38.34
N PRO A 16 50.18 -2.56 -37.67
CA PRO A 16 50.34 -1.58 -36.61
C PRO A 16 50.97 -2.20 -35.34
N PRO A 17 51.75 -1.44 -34.56
CA PRO A 17 52.47 -1.95 -33.40
C PRO A 17 51.54 -2.41 -32.27
N THR A 18 52.01 -3.39 -31.48
CA THR A 18 51.29 -3.84 -30.27
C THR A 18 51.41 -2.77 -29.18
N LEU A 19 50.30 -2.13 -28.80
CA LEU A 19 50.30 -1.16 -27.70
C LEU A 19 50.05 -1.88 -26.37
N ARG A 20 51.02 -1.79 -25.44
CA ARG A 20 50.99 -2.50 -24.15
C ARG A 20 50.07 -1.82 -23.12
N SER A 21 50.11 -0.49 -23.03
CA SER A 21 49.30 0.31 -22.11
C SER A 21 49.00 1.67 -22.74
N VAL A 22 47.72 2.03 -22.86
CA VAL A 22 47.28 3.32 -23.38
C VAL A 22 46.15 3.86 -22.48
N SER A 23 46.34 5.03 -21.87
CA SER A 23 45.28 5.60 -21.02
C SER A 23 44.07 6.04 -21.84
N ASN A 24 44.29 6.77 -22.94
CA ASN A 24 43.22 7.31 -23.79
C ASN A 24 43.52 7.08 -25.27
N LEU A 25 42.59 6.45 -25.98
CA LEU A 25 42.64 6.23 -27.42
C LEU A 25 41.31 6.67 -28.05
N SER A 26 41.36 7.62 -28.98
CA SER A 26 40.19 8.10 -29.74
C SER A 26 40.41 7.94 -31.24
N ALA A 27 39.38 7.50 -31.96
CA ALA A 27 39.40 7.40 -33.42
C ALA A 27 38.13 8.04 -34.01
N GLN A 28 38.29 8.86 -35.06
CA GLN A 28 37.18 9.46 -35.79
C GLN A 28 37.26 9.08 -37.28
N PHE A 29 36.13 8.67 -37.83
CA PHE A 29 35.96 8.22 -39.21
C PHE A 29 34.84 9.04 -39.87
N SER A 30 35.13 9.73 -40.97
CA SER A 30 34.18 10.57 -41.72
C SER A 30 34.22 10.25 -43.22
N GLN A 31 33.06 10.09 -43.85
CA GLN A 31 32.93 9.79 -45.29
C GLN A 31 33.81 8.62 -45.74
N VAL A 32 33.61 7.46 -45.11
CA VAL A 32 34.39 6.26 -45.37
C VAL A 32 33.55 5.26 -46.15
N SER A 33 34.11 4.78 -47.26
CA SER A 33 33.54 3.77 -48.15
C SER A 33 34.49 2.57 -48.19
N ASP A 34 34.03 1.36 -47.88
CA ASP A 34 34.83 0.11 -47.91
C ASP A 34 36.19 0.16 -47.15
N PRO A 35 36.22 0.31 -45.81
CA PRO A 35 37.44 0.31 -45.02
C PRO A 35 38.01 -1.10 -44.84
N ALA A 36 38.57 -1.68 -45.91
CA ALA A 36 39.20 -2.99 -45.89
C ALA A 36 40.61 -2.98 -45.25
N THR A 37 40.73 -2.70 -43.95
CA THR A 37 42.02 -2.85 -43.25
C THR A 37 42.38 -4.33 -43.05
N LYS A 38 43.61 -4.73 -43.41
CA LYS A 38 44.07 -6.13 -43.38
C LYS A 38 44.53 -6.65 -42.01
N THR A 39 44.77 -5.80 -40.99
CA THR A 39 45.03 -6.28 -39.61
C THR A 39 45.10 -5.12 -38.60
N PRO A 40 44.17 -5.01 -37.65
CA PRO A 40 44.22 -3.99 -36.59
C PRO A 40 45.19 -4.36 -35.45
N PRO A 41 45.66 -3.38 -34.66
CA PRO A 41 46.64 -3.63 -33.58
C PRO A 41 46.02 -4.43 -32.42
N THR A 42 46.86 -5.23 -31.75
CA THR A 42 46.48 -5.86 -30.48
C THR A 42 46.66 -4.87 -29.33
N LEU A 43 45.59 -4.54 -28.61
CA LEU A 43 45.63 -3.66 -27.45
C LEU A 43 45.48 -4.49 -26.17
N ARG A 44 46.52 -4.48 -25.32
CA ARG A 44 46.54 -5.28 -24.07
C ARG A 44 45.76 -4.62 -22.93
N SER A 45 45.99 -3.33 -22.71
CA SER A 45 45.32 -2.55 -21.66
C SER A 45 45.03 -1.13 -22.16
N VAL A 46 43.75 -0.77 -22.20
CA VAL A 46 43.31 0.59 -22.54
C VAL A 46 42.35 1.09 -21.47
N SER A 47 42.57 2.27 -20.89
CA SER A 47 41.62 2.79 -19.91
C SER A 47 40.37 3.34 -20.59
N ASN A 48 40.53 4.19 -21.61
CA ASN A 48 39.42 4.78 -22.37
C ASN A 48 39.64 4.61 -23.88
N LEU A 49 38.68 4.00 -24.55
CA LEU A 49 38.64 3.83 -25.99
C LEU A 49 37.35 4.44 -26.54
N SER A 50 37.45 5.45 -27.41
CA SER A 50 36.31 6.06 -28.09
C SER A 50 36.45 5.97 -29.61
N ALA A 51 35.35 5.67 -30.29
CA ALA A 51 35.28 5.65 -31.75
C ALA A 51 34.06 6.42 -32.25
N GLN A 52 34.23 7.26 -33.27
CA GLN A 52 33.14 8.02 -33.90
C GLN A 52 33.12 7.73 -35.40
N PHE A 53 31.94 7.44 -35.95
CA PHE A 53 31.70 7.12 -37.34
C PHE A 53 30.60 8.04 -37.88
N SER A 54 30.89 8.76 -38.97
CA SER A 54 29.95 9.68 -39.61
C SER A 54 29.91 9.46 -41.12
N GLN A 55 28.71 9.32 -41.70
CA GLN A 55 28.52 9.11 -43.15
C GLN A 55 29.31 7.91 -43.67
N VAL A 56 29.00 6.73 -43.12
CA VAL A 56 29.72 5.49 -43.46
C VAL A 56 28.79 4.56 -44.22
N SER A 57 29.29 4.03 -45.34
CA SER A 57 28.58 3.10 -46.23
C SER A 57 29.38 1.80 -46.33
N ASP A 58 28.76 0.64 -46.09
CA ASP A 58 29.39 -0.70 -46.14
C ASP A 58 30.75 -0.82 -45.38
N PRO A 59 30.77 -0.65 -44.04
CA PRO A 59 31.97 -0.84 -43.23
C PRO A 59 32.32 -2.33 -43.05
N ALA A 60 32.66 -3.04 -44.14
CA ALA A 60 33.07 -4.43 -44.10
C ALA A 60 34.53 -4.61 -43.63
N THR A 61 34.81 -4.39 -42.34
CA THR A 61 36.11 -4.79 -41.77
C THR A 61 36.23 -6.32 -41.76
N LYS A 62 37.30 -6.87 -42.38
CA LYS A 62 37.55 -8.33 -42.46
C LYS A 62 38.11 -8.91 -41.16
N THR A 63 38.66 -8.09 -40.26
CA THR A 63 39.23 -8.57 -38.99
C THR A 63 39.25 -7.43 -37.96
N PRO A 64 38.52 -7.53 -36.85
CA PRO A 64 38.47 -6.50 -35.80
C PRO A 64 39.61 -6.66 -34.77
N PRO A 65 40.00 -5.60 -34.02
CA PRO A 65 41.04 -5.68 -32.99
C PRO A 65 40.63 -6.62 -31.85
N THR A 66 41.59 -7.36 -31.31
CA THR A 66 41.41 -8.11 -30.06
C THR A 66 41.74 -7.20 -28.88
N LEU A 67 40.73 -6.93 -28.04
CA LEU A 67 40.86 -6.09 -26.85
C LEU A 67 40.82 -6.97 -25.60
N ARG A 68 41.94 -7.03 -24.86
CA ARG A 68 42.05 -7.90 -23.65
C ARG A 68 41.40 -7.26 -22.42
N SER A 69 41.71 -6.00 -22.14
CA SER A 69 41.18 -5.25 -21.00
C SER A 69 40.92 -3.80 -21.42
N VAL A 70 39.66 -3.38 -21.34
CA VAL A 70 39.27 -1.98 -21.57
C VAL A 70 38.39 -1.51 -20.41
N SER A 71 38.74 -0.43 -19.72
CA SER A 71 37.86 0.08 -18.65
C SER A 71 36.60 0.71 -19.25
N ASN A 72 36.74 1.62 -20.21
CA ASN A 72 35.65 2.33 -20.85
C ASN A 72 35.76 2.24 -22.38
N LEU A 73 34.71 1.74 -23.04
CA LEU A 73 34.60 1.66 -24.48
C LEU A 73 33.34 2.40 -24.93
N SER A 74 33.49 3.43 -25.76
CA SER A 74 32.37 4.17 -26.36
C SER A 74 32.43 4.16 -27.88
N ALA A 75 31.29 3.99 -28.54
CA ALA A 75 31.17 4.08 -29.99
C ALA A 75 29.97 4.94 -30.39
N GLN A 76 30.16 5.83 -31.37
CA GLN A 76 29.10 6.69 -31.91
C GLN A 76 29.01 6.51 -33.42
N PHE A 77 27.80 6.33 -33.93
CA PHE A 77 27.49 6.11 -35.33
C PHE A 77 26.42 7.11 -35.78
N SER A 78 26.72 7.88 -36.83
CA SER A 78 25.84 8.92 -37.39
C SER A 78 25.72 8.76 -38.90
N GLN A 79 24.50 8.72 -39.44
CA GLN A 79 24.25 8.56 -40.89
C GLN A 79 24.94 7.34 -41.47
N VAL A 80 24.57 6.15 -40.99
CA VAL A 80 25.18 4.89 -41.39
C VAL A 80 24.17 4.06 -42.18
N SER A 81 24.60 3.57 -43.34
CA SER A 81 23.81 2.74 -44.26
C SER A 81 24.47 1.37 -44.42
N ASP A 82 23.74 0.27 -44.22
CA ASP A 82 24.23 -1.12 -44.32
C ASP A 82 25.55 -1.41 -43.55
N PRO A 83 25.59 -1.29 -42.21
CA PRO A 83 26.74 -1.65 -41.39
C PRO A 83 26.93 -3.18 -41.25
N ALA A 84 27.13 -3.89 -42.36
CA ALA A 84 27.39 -5.32 -42.35
C ALA A 84 28.86 -5.64 -41.96
N THR A 85 29.19 -5.57 -40.67
CA THR A 85 30.47 -6.14 -40.19
C THR A 85 30.44 -7.67 -40.33
N LYS A 86 31.44 -8.26 -41.02
CA LYS A 86 31.56 -9.72 -41.22
C LYS A 86 32.08 -10.45 -39.99
N THR A 87 32.83 -9.77 -39.11
CA THR A 87 33.32 -10.30 -37.84
C THR A 87 33.45 -9.18 -36.80
N PRO A 88 32.79 -9.28 -35.64
CA PRO A 88 32.85 -8.28 -34.57
C PRO A 88 34.00 -8.55 -33.57
N PRO A 89 34.53 -7.54 -32.86
CA PRO A 89 35.63 -7.70 -31.91
C PRO A 89 35.27 -8.64 -30.76
N THR A 90 36.24 -9.46 -30.32
CA THR A 90 36.10 -10.26 -29.08
C THR A 90 36.57 -9.44 -27.89
N LEU A 91 35.65 -9.11 -26.99
CA LEU A 91 35.92 -8.34 -25.77
C LEU A 91 35.94 -9.29 -24.56
N ARG A 92 37.13 -9.44 -23.94
CA ARG A 92 37.31 -10.35 -22.78
C ARG A 92 36.80 -9.74 -21.48
N SER A 93 37.17 -8.48 -21.20
CA SER A 93 36.78 -7.76 -20.00
C SER A 93 36.60 -6.28 -20.33
N VAL A 94 35.37 -5.79 -20.16
CA VAL A 94 35.05 -4.36 -20.29
C VAL A 94 34.27 -3.89 -19.08
N SER A 95 34.69 -2.84 -18.39
CA SER A 95 33.90 -2.34 -17.25
C SER A 95 32.66 -1.60 -17.76
N ASN A 96 32.83 -0.66 -18.70
CA ASN A 96 31.75 0.15 -19.26
C ASN A 96 31.78 0.12 -20.79
N LEU A 97 30.68 -0.29 -21.42
CA LEU A 97 30.49 -0.29 -22.86
C LEU A 97 29.27 0.56 -23.21
N SER A 98 29.46 1.62 -24.00
CA SER A 98 28.38 2.46 -24.52
C SER A 98 28.39 2.54 -26.05
N ALA A 99 27.22 2.46 -26.66
CA ALA A 99 27.05 2.65 -28.10
C ALA A 99 25.89 3.59 -28.42
N GLN A 100 26.10 4.51 -29.35
CA GLN A 100 25.07 5.46 -29.81
C GLN A 100 24.91 5.38 -31.33
N PHE A 101 23.67 5.27 -31.78
CA PHE A 101 23.31 5.17 -33.18
C PHE A 101 22.30 6.27 -33.53
N SER A 102 22.60 7.08 -34.54
CA SER A 102 21.75 8.17 -35.03
C SER A 102 21.59 8.10 -36.54
N GLN A 103 20.34 8.14 -37.04
CA GLN A 103 20.03 8.09 -38.49
C GLN A 103 20.63 6.86 -39.15
N VAL A 104 20.18 5.68 -38.72
CA VAL A 104 20.67 4.39 -39.23
C VAL A 104 19.58 3.70 -40.02
N SER A 105 19.92 3.28 -41.23
CA SER A 105 19.03 2.59 -42.17
C SER A 105 19.58 1.18 -42.43
N ASP A 106 18.74 0.14 -42.27
CA ASP A 106 19.08 -1.28 -42.49
C ASP A 106 20.39 -1.76 -41.79
N PRO A 107 20.47 -1.74 -40.44
CA PRO A 107 21.59 -2.28 -39.69
C PRO A 107 21.58 -3.82 -39.66
N ALA A 108 21.80 -4.48 -40.80
CA ALA A 108 21.91 -5.93 -40.88
C ALA A 108 23.32 -6.42 -40.44
N THR A 109 23.65 -6.39 -39.14
CA THR A 109 24.87 -7.06 -38.67
C THR A 109 24.74 -8.58 -38.85
N LYS A 110 25.64 -9.20 -39.63
CA LYS A 110 25.65 -10.66 -39.89
C LYS A 110 26.18 -11.48 -38.71
N THR A 111 26.96 -10.88 -37.81
CA THR A 111 27.46 -11.53 -36.59
C THR A 111 27.72 -10.50 -35.48
N PRO A 112 27.15 -10.65 -34.29
CA PRO A 112 27.29 -9.72 -33.16
C PRO A 112 28.46 -10.10 -32.22
N PRO A 113 29.07 -9.14 -31.49
CA PRO A 113 30.21 -9.41 -30.61
C PRO A 113 29.86 -10.38 -29.48
N THR A 114 30.81 -11.24 -29.10
CA THR A 114 30.70 -12.07 -27.90
C THR A 114 31.33 -11.34 -26.72
N LEU A 115 30.50 -10.97 -25.73
CA LEU A 115 30.93 -10.28 -24.52
C LEU A 115 30.99 -11.28 -23.36
N ARG A 116 32.20 -11.53 -22.83
CA ARG A 116 32.40 -12.50 -21.73
C ARG A 116 32.01 -11.91 -20.37
N SER A 117 32.47 -10.70 -20.08
CA SER A 117 32.19 -9.99 -18.83
C SER A 117 32.09 -8.49 -19.10
N VAL A 118 30.93 -7.91 -18.83
CA VAL A 118 30.70 -6.46 -18.89
C VAL A 118 30.02 -6.00 -17.62
N SER A 119 30.54 -5.00 -16.91
CA SER A 119 29.84 -4.49 -15.73
C SER A 119 28.63 -3.65 -16.15
N ASN A 120 28.82 -2.69 -17.05
CA ASN A 120 27.78 -1.79 -17.54
C ASN A 120 27.75 -1.76 -19.07
N LEU A 121 26.59 -2.06 -19.65
CA LEU A 121 26.34 -2.00 -21.09
C LEU A 121 25.18 -1.06 -21.37
N SER A 122 25.41 0.01 -22.13
CA SER A 122 24.37 0.93 -22.58
C SER A 122 24.33 1.07 -24.10
N ALA A 123 23.13 1.11 -24.67
CA ALA A 123 22.93 1.35 -26.10
C ALA A 123 21.82 2.38 -26.33
N GLN A 124 22.04 3.34 -27.23
CA GLN A 124 21.07 4.37 -27.60
C GLN A 124 20.85 4.38 -29.11
N PHE A 125 19.58 4.39 -29.51
CA PHE A 125 19.15 4.37 -30.91
C PHE A 125 18.21 5.55 -31.16
N ARG A 126 18.54 6.38 -32.15
CA ARG A 126 17.76 7.56 -32.55
C ARG A 126 17.51 7.57 -34.05
N GLN A 127 16.26 7.72 -34.48
CA GLN A 127 15.88 7.77 -35.91
C GLN A 127 16.39 6.52 -36.65
N VAL A 128 15.89 5.36 -36.25
CA VAL A 128 16.28 4.07 -36.84
C VAL A 128 15.10 3.50 -37.62
N SER A 129 15.36 3.12 -38.86
CA SER A 129 14.37 2.54 -39.78
C SER A 129 14.79 1.11 -40.13
N ASP A 130 13.89 0.13 -39.97
CA ASP A 130 14.10 -1.30 -40.26
C ASP A 130 15.38 -1.91 -39.63
N PRO A 131 15.51 -1.97 -38.29
CA PRO A 131 16.62 -2.63 -37.63
C PRO A 131 16.48 -4.17 -37.66
N ALA A 132 16.60 -4.78 -38.84
CA ALA A 132 16.59 -6.23 -39.00
C ALA A 132 17.94 -6.87 -38.63
N THR A 133 18.28 -6.95 -37.34
CA THR A 133 19.44 -7.75 -36.91
C THR A 133 19.18 -9.24 -37.14
N LYS A 134 19.99 -9.90 -37.98
CA LYS A 134 19.87 -11.35 -38.29
C LYS A 134 20.35 -12.26 -37.16
N THR A 135 21.21 -11.76 -36.27
CA THR A 135 21.70 -12.51 -35.10
C THR A 135 22.09 -11.54 -33.97
N PRO A 136 21.59 -11.74 -32.74
CA PRO A 136 21.83 -10.85 -31.59
C PRO A 136 22.99 -11.32 -30.69
N PRO A 137 23.67 -10.42 -29.95
CA PRO A 137 24.84 -10.78 -29.13
C PRO A 137 24.49 -11.78 -28.02
N THR A 138 25.43 -12.68 -27.71
CA THR A 138 25.34 -13.53 -26.52
C THR A 138 26.07 -12.88 -25.35
N LEU A 139 25.32 -12.52 -24.32
CA LEU A 139 25.84 -11.89 -23.10
C LEU A 139 25.90 -12.91 -21.97
N ARG A 140 27.11 -13.27 -21.54
CA ARG A 140 27.30 -14.30 -20.49
C ARG A 140 27.06 -13.77 -19.09
N SER A 141 27.60 -12.59 -18.77
CA SER A 141 27.47 -11.93 -17.47
C SER A 141 27.49 -10.41 -17.68
N VAL A 142 26.38 -9.76 -17.34
CA VAL A 142 26.27 -8.29 -17.34
C VAL A 142 25.67 -7.81 -16.03
N SER A 143 26.32 -6.89 -15.31
CA SER A 143 25.70 -6.38 -14.07
C SER A 143 24.54 -5.44 -14.41
N ASN A 144 24.76 -4.46 -15.30
CA ASN A 144 23.76 -3.48 -15.71
C ASN A 144 23.67 -3.40 -17.23
N LEU A 145 22.47 -3.60 -17.78
CA LEU A 145 22.17 -3.48 -19.21
C LEU A 145 21.06 -2.44 -19.39
N SER A 146 21.35 -1.36 -20.13
CA SER A 146 20.36 -0.34 -20.49
C SER A 146 20.27 -0.16 -22.01
N ALA A 147 19.05 -0.02 -22.52
CA ALA A 147 18.80 0.28 -23.93
C ALA A 147 17.75 1.39 -24.08
N GLN A 148 18.01 2.36 -24.96
CA GLN A 148 17.11 3.47 -25.24
C GLN A 148 16.82 3.56 -26.74
N PHE A 149 15.54 3.64 -27.09
CA PHE A 149 15.06 3.71 -28.46
C PHE A 149 14.19 4.96 -28.62
N ARG A 150 14.49 5.79 -29.61
CA ARG A 150 13.77 7.04 -29.89
C ARG A 150 13.52 7.18 -31.39
N GLN A 151 12.27 7.45 -31.78
CA GLN A 151 11.87 7.60 -33.20
C GLN A 151 12.26 6.36 -34.01
N VAL A 152 11.68 5.22 -33.65
CA VAL A 152 11.95 3.94 -34.30
C VAL A 152 10.70 3.49 -35.04
N SER A 153 10.87 3.17 -36.32
CA SER A 153 9.80 2.70 -37.20
C SER A 153 10.10 1.25 -37.63
N ASP A 154 9.12 0.35 -37.48
CA ASP A 154 9.20 -1.08 -37.83
C ASP A 154 10.45 -1.81 -37.28
N PRO A 155 10.63 -1.93 -35.95
CA PRO A 155 11.70 -2.71 -35.36
C PRO A 155 11.44 -4.24 -35.46
N ALA A 156 11.45 -4.78 -36.67
CA ALA A 156 11.32 -6.22 -36.92
C ALA A 156 12.62 -6.98 -36.60
N THR A 157 12.96 -7.13 -35.31
CA THR A 157 14.06 -8.04 -34.92
C THR A 157 13.65 -9.50 -35.21
N LYS A 158 14.42 -10.21 -36.04
CA LYS A 158 14.16 -11.62 -36.39
C LYS A 158 14.60 -12.59 -35.29
N THR A 159 15.52 -12.18 -34.43
CA THR A 159 16.00 -12.98 -33.28
C THR A 159 16.54 -12.06 -32.17
N PRO A 160 16.11 -12.22 -30.92
CA PRO A 160 16.50 -11.40 -29.76
C PRO A 160 17.65 -11.99 -28.93
N PRO A 161 18.45 -11.19 -28.19
CA PRO A 161 19.63 -11.66 -27.47
C PRO A 161 19.30 -12.69 -26.39
N THR A 162 20.20 -13.65 -26.18
CA THR A 162 20.12 -14.59 -25.05
C THR A 162 20.94 -14.03 -23.88
N LEU A 163 20.27 -13.69 -22.79
CA LEU A 163 20.88 -13.16 -21.57
C LEU A 163 20.93 -14.27 -20.51
N ARG A 164 22.14 -14.71 -20.14
CA ARG A 164 22.32 -15.78 -19.15
C ARG A 164 22.16 -15.29 -17.71
N SER A 165 22.81 -14.19 -17.36
CA SER A 165 22.74 -13.58 -16.04
C SER A 165 22.87 -12.06 -16.17
N VAL A 166 21.84 -11.33 -15.74
CA VAL A 166 21.83 -9.87 -15.69
C VAL A 166 21.33 -9.41 -14.33
N SER A 167 22.06 -8.57 -13.59
CA SER A 167 21.53 -8.07 -12.31
C SER A 167 20.41 -7.04 -12.57
N ASN A 168 20.67 -6.03 -13.41
CA ASN A 168 19.73 -4.96 -13.73
C ASN A 168 19.57 -4.82 -15.25
N LEU A 169 18.34 -4.90 -15.74
CA LEU A 169 17.99 -4.70 -17.15
C LEU A 169 16.96 -3.57 -17.25
N SER A 170 17.29 -2.50 -17.97
CA SER A 170 16.38 -1.40 -18.26
C SER A 170 16.23 -1.16 -19.76
N ALA A 171 15.00 -0.94 -20.21
CA ALA A 171 14.71 -0.59 -21.60
C ALA A 171 13.73 0.58 -21.68
N GLN A 172 14.02 1.56 -22.54
CA GLN A 172 13.18 2.73 -22.76
C GLN A 172 12.85 2.89 -24.23
N PHE A 173 11.57 3.09 -24.54
CA PHE A 173 11.04 3.24 -25.88
C PHE A 173 10.25 4.54 -25.96
N SER A 174 10.58 5.39 -26.92
CA SER A 174 9.92 6.69 -27.13
C SER A 174 9.62 6.93 -28.61
N GLN A 175 8.40 7.36 -28.95
CA GLN A 175 7.99 7.62 -30.33
C GLN A 175 8.23 6.40 -31.23
N VAL A 176 7.59 5.28 -30.89
CA VAL A 176 7.73 4.02 -31.62
C VAL A 176 6.42 3.71 -32.34
N SER A 177 6.53 3.43 -33.64
CA SER A 177 5.41 3.07 -34.50
C SER A 177 5.57 1.63 -35.00
N ASP A 178 4.53 0.81 -34.86
CA ASP A 178 4.46 -0.60 -35.29
C ASP A 178 5.66 -1.49 -34.84
N PRO A 179 5.87 -1.69 -33.52
CA PRO A 179 6.90 -2.60 -33.03
C PRO A 179 6.49 -4.07 -33.18
N ALA A 180 6.51 -4.60 -34.40
CA ALA A 180 6.25 -6.01 -34.68
C ALA A 180 7.48 -6.91 -34.39
N THR A 181 7.81 -7.15 -33.12
CA THR A 181 8.85 -8.15 -32.79
C THR A 181 8.32 -9.57 -33.06
N LYS A 182 8.98 -10.33 -33.96
CA LYS A 182 8.58 -11.71 -34.32
C LYS A 182 8.98 -12.76 -33.27
N THR A 183 10.04 -12.50 -32.50
CA THR A 183 10.47 -13.37 -31.40
C THR A 183 11.05 -12.53 -30.23
N PRO A 184 10.68 -12.83 -28.98
CA PRO A 184 11.09 -12.07 -27.79
C PRO A 184 12.28 -12.72 -27.03
N PRO A 185 13.10 -11.95 -26.29
CA PRO A 185 14.29 -12.46 -25.62
C PRO A 185 13.96 -13.51 -24.55
N THR A 186 14.83 -14.51 -24.40
CA THR A 186 14.75 -15.46 -23.28
C THR A 186 15.67 -15.01 -22.16
N LEU A 187 15.08 -14.64 -21.02
CA LEU A 187 15.79 -14.18 -19.82
C LEU A 187 15.81 -15.31 -18.78
N ARG A 188 17.02 -15.84 -18.50
CA ARG A 188 17.18 -16.96 -17.56
C ARG A 188 17.16 -16.52 -16.10
N SER A 189 17.89 -15.45 -15.77
CA SER A 189 17.99 -14.90 -14.42
C SER A 189 18.20 -13.39 -14.50
N VAL A 190 17.23 -12.63 -14.00
CA VAL A 190 17.34 -11.17 -13.87
C VAL A 190 16.96 -10.75 -12.46
N SER A 191 17.76 -9.96 -11.75
CA SER A 191 17.32 -9.49 -10.42
C SER A 191 16.28 -8.38 -10.57
N ASN A 192 16.57 -7.36 -11.38
CA ASN A 192 15.69 -6.21 -11.60
C ASN A 192 15.48 -5.99 -13.11
N LEU A 193 14.23 -5.95 -13.55
CA LEU A 193 13.84 -5.66 -14.92
C LEU A 193 12.89 -4.46 -14.94
N SER A 194 13.28 -3.39 -15.63
CA SER A 194 12.42 -2.23 -15.87
C SER A 194 12.23 -1.97 -17.36
N ALA A 195 10.99 -1.65 -17.75
CA ALA A 195 10.68 -1.24 -19.12
C ALA A 195 9.78 0.01 -19.12
N GLN A 196 10.11 0.99 -19.96
CA GLN A 196 9.33 2.22 -20.10
C GLN A 196 8.96 2.46 -21.56
N PHE A 197 7.70 2.77 -21.79
CA PHE A 197 7.13 3.02 -23.11
C PHE A 197 6.44 4.39 -23.10
N SER A 198 6.74 5.23 -24.08
CA SER A 198 6.19 6.58 -24.20
C SER A 198 5.85 6.91 -25.65
N GLN A 199 4.64 7.42 -25.92
CA GLN A 199 4.21 7.77 -27.29
C GLN A 199 4.36 6.57 -28.24
N VAL A 200 3.67 5.48 -27.92
CA VAL A 200 3.70 4.24 -28.70
C VAL A 200 2.34 4.05 -29.38
N SER A 201 2.36 3.84 -30.69
CA SER A 201 1.17 3.61 -31.51
C SER A 201 1.20 2.19 -32.08
N ASP A 202 0.11 1.44 -31.92
CA ASP A 202 -0.07 0.06 -32.42
C ASP A 202 1.07 -0.93 -32.07
N PRO A 203 1.35 -1.20 -30.78
CA PRO A 203 2.33 -2.20 -30.38
C PRO A 203 1.81 -3.64 -30.58
N ALA A 204 1.72 -4.09 -31.83
CA ALA A 204 1.36 -5.46 -32.18
C ALA A 204 2.51 -6.46 -31.93
N THR A 205 2.82 -6.76 -30.68
CA THR A 205 3.75 -7.87 -30.36
C THR A 205 3.07 -9.23 -30.62
N LYS A 206 3.65 -10.05 -31.51
CA LYS A 206 3.12 -11.39 -31.85
C LYS A 206 3.41 -12.43 -30.77
N THR A 207 4.50 -12.26 -30.02
CA THR A 207 4.96 -13.20 -28.99
C THR A 207 5.78 -12.47 -27.91
N PRO A 208 5.46 -12.61 -26.62
CA PRO A 208 6.10 -11.91 -25.49
C PRO A 208 7.21 -12.74 -24.79
N PRO A 209 8.17 -12.11 -24.09
CA PRO A 209 9.32 -12.81 -23.51
C PRO A 209 8.94 -13.82 -22.43
N THR A 210 9.67 -14.93 -22.37
CA THR A 210 9.55 -15.90 -21.27
C THR A 210 10.56 -15.56 -20.18
N LEU A 211 10.06 -15.21 -19.00
CA LEU A 211 10.88 -14.87 -17.83
C LEU A 211 10.85 -16.04 -16.85
N ARG A 212 12.03 -16.66 -16.62
CA ARG A 212 12.13 -17.83 -15.73
C ARG A 212 12.22 -17.44 -14.25
N SER A 213 13.03 -16.43 -13.92
CA SER A 213 13.23 -15.94 -12.56
C SER A 213 13.55 -14.46 -12.60
N VAL A 214 12.67 -13.64 -12.02
CA VAL A 214 12.87 -12.19 -11.86
C VAL A 214 12.58 -11.79 -10.42
N SER A 215 13.47 -11.10 -9.70
CA SER A 215 13.12 -10.65 -8.34
C SER A 215 12.16 -9.47 -8.41
N ASN A 216 12.48 -8.43 -9.17
CA ASN A 216 11.68 -7.23 -9.32
C ASN A 216 11.42 -6.93 -10.80
N LEU A 217 10.15 -6.80 -11.19
CA LEU A 217 9.73 -6.44 -12.53
C LEU A 217 8.89 -5.18 -12.47
N SER A 218 9.31 -4.11 -13.15
CA SER A 218 8.54 -2.88 -13.30
C SER A 218 8.29 -2.55 -14.77
N ALA A 219 7.08 -2.11 -15.10
CA ALA A 219 6.72 -1.65 -16.44
C ALA A 219 5.93 -0.35 -16.37
N GLN A 220 6.26 0.63 -17.22
CA GLN A 220 5.59 1.91 -17.29
C GLN A 220 5.17 2.22 -18.72
N PHE A 221 3.92 2.62 -18.89
CA PHE A 221 3.31 2.98 -20.16
C PHE A 221 2.73 4.38 -20.07
N SER A 222 3.11 5.27 -20.99
CA SER A 222 2.64 6.65 -21.06
C SER A 222 2.24 7.00 -22.49
N GLN A 223 1.07 7.61 -22.70
CA GLN A 223 0.61 8.04 -24.04
C GLN A 223 0.64 6.89 -25.04
N VAL A 224 -0.09 5.83 -24.74
CA VAL A 224 -0.16 4.63 -25.58
C VAL A 224 -1.56 4.54 -26.20
N SER A 225 -1.60 4.36 -27.52
CA SER A 225 -2.84 4.23 -28.29
C SER A 225 -2.93 2.85 -28.94
N ASP A 226 -4.06 2.15 -28.76
CA ASP A 226 -4.35 0.81 -29.32
C ASP A 226 -3.27 -0.26 -29.06
N PRO A 227 -2.96 -0.60 -27.80
CA PRO A 227 -2.03 -1.68 -27.50
C PRO A 227 -2.65 -3.07 -27.71
N ALA A 228 -2.77 -3.50 -28.96
CA ALA A 228 -3.24 -4.83 -29.31
C ALA A 228 -2.16 -5.93 -29.15
N THR A 229 -1.83 -6.31 -27.92
CA THR A 229 -0.96 -7.50 -27.69
C THR A 229 -1.75 -8.79 -27.95
N LYS A 230 -1.31 -9.62 -28.92
CA LYS A 230 -1.99 -10.88 -29.27
C LYS A 230 -1.75 -11.99 -28.25
N THR A 231 -0.60 -11.99 -27.57
CA THR A 231 -0.27 -12.92 -26.48
C THR A 231 0.55 -12.22 -25.38
N PRO A 232 0.30 -12.49 -24.09
CA PRO A 232 0.96 -11.87 -22.93
C PRO A 232 2.09 -12.74 -22.33
N PRO A 233 3.10 -12.14 -21.65
CA PRO A 233 4.27 -12.88 -21.16
C PRO A 233 3.88 -13.95 -20.12
N THR A 234 4.57 -15.09 -20.13
CA THR A 234 4.45 -16.09 -19.07
C THR A 234 5.53 -15.85 -18.02
N LEU A 235 5.11 -15.51 -16.80
CA LEU A 235 6.00 -15.26 -15.66
C LEU A 235 5.94 -16.45 -14.70
N ARG A 236 7.08 -17.16 -14.55
CA ARG A 236 7.14 -18.37 -13.72
C ARG A 236 7.33 -18.07 -12.23
N SER A 237 8.22 -17.15 -11.90
CA SER A 237 8.50 -16.72 -10.52
C SER A 237 8.92 -15.26 -10.53
N VAL A 238 8.15 -14.42 -9.85
CA VAL A 238 8.47 -13.00 -9.62
C VAL A 238 8.27 -12.67 -8.15
N SER A 239 9.21 -11.99 -7.48
CA SER A 239 8.96 -11.56 -6.09
C SER A 239 8.05 -10.33 -6.07
N ASN A 240 8.43 -9.28 -6.81
CA ASN A 240 7.68 -8.02 -6.88
C ASN A 240 7.40 -7.66 -8.35
N LEU A 241 6.13 -7.42 -8.66
CA LEU A 241 5.68 -6.99 -9.98
C LEU A 241 4.92 -5.66 -9.86
N SER A 242 5.43 -4.61 -10.49
CA SER A 242 4.77 -3.31 -10.59
C SER A 242 4.48 -2.93 -12.04
N ALA A 243 3.29 -2.38 -12.28
CA ALA A 243 2.90 -1.86 -13.60
C ALA A 243 2.19 -0.50 -13.45
N GLN A 244 2.57 0.47 -14.28
CA GLN A 244 1.98 1.81 -14.28
C GLN A 244 1.53 2.18 -15.69
N PHE A 245 0.29 2.67 -15.79
CA PHE A 245 -0.35 3.10 -17.02
C PHE A 245 -0.83 4.54 -16.87
N SER A 246 -0.46 5.40 -17.81
CA SER A 246 -0.81 6.83 -17.80
C SER A 246 -1.21 7.28 -19.20
N GLN A 247 -2.35 7.96 -19.34
CA GLN A 247 -2.83 8.46 -20.64
C GLN A 247 -2.90 7.35 -21.69
N VAL A 248 -3.66 6.29 -21.39
CA VAL A 248 -3.83 5.14 -22.27
C VAL A 248 -5.24 5.13 -22.84
N SER A 249 -5.36 5.01 -24.15
CA SER A 249 -6.63 5.00 -24.88
C SER A 249 -6.83 3.65 -25.58
N ASP A 250 -8.00 3.03 -25.40
CA ASP A 250 -8.39 1.74 -26.00
C ASP A 250 -7.38 0.58 -25.80
N PRO A 251 -7.06 0.19 -24.55
CA PRO A 251 -6.18 -0.95 -24.30
C PRO A 251 -6.89 -2.29 -24.54
N ALA A 252 -7.14 -2.64 -25.79
CA ALA A 252 -7.71 -3.93 -26.19
C ALA A 252 -6.69 -5.08 -26.10
N THR A 253 -6.34 -5.52 -24.89
CA THR A 253 -5.56 -6.75 -24.71
C THR A 253 -6.46 -7.99 -24.92
N LYS A 254 -6.13 -8.83 -25.93
CA LYS A 254 -6.91 -10.04 -26.23
C LYS A 254 -6.75 -11.14 -25.18
N THR A 255 -5.58 -11.22 -24.55
CA THR A 255 -5.26 -12.16 -23.47
C THR A 255 -4.24 -11.55 -22.47
N PRO A 256 -4.44 -11.72 -21.15
CA PRO A 256 -3.56 -11.21 -20.08
C PRO A 256 -2.58 -12.26 -19.52
N PRO A 257 -1.47 -11.83 -18.88
CA PRO A 257 -0.37 -12.74 -18.52
C PRO A 257 -0.79 -13.80 -17.49
N THR A 258 -0.28 -15.02 -17.65
CA THR A 258 -0.44 -16.06 -16.61
C THR A 258 0.69 -15.95 -15.60
N LEU A 259 0.34 -15.63 -14.35
CA LEU A 259 1.28 -15.49 -13.24
C LEU A 259 1.19 -16.72 -12.34
N ARG A 260 2.28 -17.50 -12.24
CA ARG A 260 2.30 -18.73 -11.45
C ARG A 260 2.57 -18.49 -9.97
N SER A 261 3.50 -17.61 -9.63
CA SER A 261 3.90 -17.27 -8.27
C SER A 261 4.41 -15.83 -8.24
N VAL A 262 3.70 -14.96 -7.51
CA VAL A 262 4.11 -13.56 -7.28
C VAL A 262 4.01 -13.25 -5.79
N SER A 263 5.02 -12.68 -5.14
CA SER A 263 4.85 -12.29 -3.73
C SER A 263 4.02 -11.02 -3.63
N ASN A 264 4.43 -9.96 -4.33
CA ASN A 264 3.73 -8.66 -4.34
C ASN A 264 3.43 -8.23 -5.78
N LEU A 265 2.17 -7.87 -6.03
CA LEU A 265 1.70 -7.35 -7.31
C LEU A 265 1.05 -6.00 -7.09
N SER A 266 1.56 -4.94 -7.74
CA SER A 266 0.98 -3.60 -7.69
C SER A 266 0.69 -3.08 -9.10
N ALA A 267 -0.51 -2.55 -9.35
CA ALA A 267 -0.86 -1.92 -10.63
C ALA A 267 -1.45 -0.52 -10.42
N GLN A 268 -1.02 0.46 -11.21
CA GLN A 268 -1.53 1.83 -11.16
C GLN A 268 -2.03 2.27 -12.53
N PHE A 269 -3.23 2.84 -12.57
CA PHE A 269 -3.89 3.34 -13.77
C PHE A 269 -4.26 4.80 -13.55
N SER A 270 -3.86 5.68 -14.47
CA SER A 270 -4.14 7.11 -14.40
C SER A 270 -4.54 7.65 -15.77
N GLN A 271 -5.67 8.39 -15.86
CA GLN A 271 -6.15 8.95 -17.13
C GLN A 271 -6.31 7.87 -18.22
N VAL A 272 -7.11 6.85 -17.92
CA VAL A 272 -7.37 5.73 -18.84
C VAL A 272 -8.80 5.81 -19.34
N SER A 273 -8.96 5.74 -20.66
CA SER A 273 -10.27 5.83 -21.33
C SER A 273 -10.58 4.53 -22.08
N ASP A 274 -11.80 4.00 -21.88
CA ASP A 274 -12.32 2.77 -22.51
C ASP A 274 -11.39 1.53 -22.39
N PRO A 275 -11.05 1.08 -21.17
CA PRO A 275 -10.25 -0.13 -20.98
C PRO A 275 -11.09 -1.40 -21.19
N ALA A 276 -11.50 -1.68 -22.42
CA ALA A 276 -12.21 -2.91 -22.76
C ALA A 276 -11.28 -4.13 -22.80
N THR A 277 -10.86 -4.65 -21.65
CA THR A 277 -10.13 -5.94 -21.60
C THR A 277 -11.10 -7.12 -21.77
N LYS A 278 -10.94 -7.92 -22.83
CA LYS A 278 -11.82 -9.09 -23.09
C LYS A 278 -11.61 -10.24 -22.11
N THR A 279 -10.45 -10.34 -21.45
CA THR A 279 -10.10 -11.42 -20.50
C THR A 279 -9.11 -10.90 -19.42
N HIS A 280 -9.12 -11.49 -18.21
CA HIS A 280 -8.26 -11.08 -17.05
C HIS A 280 -7.26 -12.18 -16.61
N PRO A 281 -6.11 -11.82 -16.00
CA PRO A 281 -5.04 -12.77 -15.68
C PRO A 281 -5.50 -13.79 -14.65
N THR A 282 -5.12 -15.05 -14.82
CA THR A 282 -5.31 -16.07 -13.78
C THR A 282 -4.14 -16.01 -12.80
N LEU A 283 -4.41 -15.59 -11.57
CA LEU A 283 -3.42 -15.52 -10.50
C LEU A 283 -3.53 -16.77 -9.61
N ARG A 284 -2.50 -17.61 -9.62
CA ARG A 284 -2.50 -18.89 -8.88
C ARG A 284 -2.14 -18.72 -7.40
N SER A 285 -1.13 -17.92 -7.09
CA SER A 285 -0.69 -17.63 -5.72
C SER A 285 -0.05 -16.24 -5.68
N VAL A 286 -0.64 -15.35 -4.88
CA VAL A 286 -0.13 -13.99 -4.63
C VAL A 286 -0.13 -13.71 -3.13
N SER A 287 0.94 -13.17 -2.54
CA SER A 287 0.89 -12.80 -1.10
C SER A 287 0.18 -11.46 -0.90
N SER A 288 0.49 -10.46 -1.71
CA SER A 288 -0.15 -9.14 -1.69
C SER A 288 -0.46 -8.65 -3.09
N LEU A 289 -1.67 -8.16 -3.31
CA LEU A 289 -2.16 -7.59 -4.55
C LEU A 289 -2.72 -6.19 -4.27
N SER A 290 -2.13 -5.15 -4.84
CA SER A 290 -2.64 -3.78 -4.80
C SER A 290 -2.98 -3.24 -6.19
N ALA A 291 -4.07 -2.51 -6.32
CA ALA A 291 -4.45 -1.82 -7.54
C ALA A 291 -4.93 -0.40 -7.25
N GLN A 292 -4.50 0.58 -8.04
CA GLN A 292 -4.92 1.98 -7.91
C GLN A 292 -5.43 2.50 -9.26
N PHE A 293 -6.59 3.14 -9.23
CA PHE A 293 -7.27 3.72 -10.38
C PHE A 293 -7.54 5.20 -10.11
N SER A 294 -7.11 6.07 -11.03
CA SER A 294 -7.30 7.51 -10.92
C SER A 294 -7.74 8.11 -12.25
N GLN A 295 -8.83 8.89 -12.28
CA GLN A 295 -9.33 9.53 -13.51
C GLN A 295 -9.58 8.49 -14.62
N VAL A 296 -10.39 7.48 -14.31
CA VAL A 296 -10.73 6.40 -15.26
C VAL A 296 -12.17 6.57 -15.72
N SER A 297 -12.40 6.54 -17.03
CA SER A 297 -13.71 6.73 -17.64
C SER A 297 -14.17 5.45 -18.35
N ASP A 298 -15.40 5.02 -18.06
CA ASP A 298 -16.05 3.83 -18.66
C ASP A 298 -15.21 2.53 -18.58
N PRO A 299 -14.80 2.06 -17.39
CA PRO A 299 -14.02 0.84 -17.26
C PRO A 299 -14.86 -0.44 -17.38
N ALA A 300 -15.79 -0.51 -18.34
CA ALA A 300 -16.70 -1.64 -18.54
C ALA A 300 -15.96 -2.96 -18.78
N THR A 301 -15.58 -3.66 -17.70
CA THR A 301 -15.01 -5.01 -17.78
C THR A 301 -16.13 -6.04 -17.92
N LYS A 302 -16.02 -6.92 -18.91
CA LYS A 302 -17.02 -7.99 -19.15
C LYS A 302 -16.93 -9.12 -18.12
N THR A 303 -15.74 -9.38 -17.55
CA THR A 303 -15.49 -10.49 -16.61
C THR A 303 -14.23 -10.25 -15.76
N PRO A 304 -14.30 -10.05 -14.44
CA PRO A 304 -13.15 -9.77 -13.57
C PRO A 304 -12.22 -10.99 -13.31
N PRO A 305 -10.99 -10.79 -12.77
CA PRO A 305 -10.01 -11.87 -12.56
C PRO A 305 -10.49 -12.93 -11.56
N THR A 306 -10.14 -14.20 -11.81
CA THR A 306 -10.30 -15.28 -10.82
C THR A 306 -9.04 -15.39 -9.97
N LEU A 307 -9.16 -15.13 -8.66
CA LEU A 307 -8.06 -15.19 -7.71
C LEU A 307 -8.14 -16.48 -6.88
N ARG A 308 -7.14 -17.36 -7.00
CA ARG A 308 -7.14 -18.67 -6.33
C ARG A 308 -6.68 -18.60 -4.87
N SER A 309 -5.64 -17.84 -4.58
CA SER A 309 -5.07 -17.66 -3.24
C SER A 309 -4.33 -16.32 -3.19
N VAL A 310 -4.85 -15.40 -2.38
CA VAL A 310 -4.25 -14.08 -2.11
C VAL A 310 -4.21 -13.86 -0.60
N SER A 311 -3.11 -13.43 0.02
CA SER A 311 -3.17 -13.11 1.46
C SER A 311 -3.73 -11.70 1.69
N ASN A 312 -3.28 -10.70 0.93
CA ASN A 312 -3.75 -9.32 1.04
C ASN A 312 -4.20 -8.80 -0.32
N LEU A 313 -5.39 -8.23 -0.41
CA LEU A 313 -5.94 -7.62 -1.61
C LEU A 313 -6.37 -6.18 -1.29
N SER A 314 -5.72 -5.19 -1.90
CA SER A 314 -6.10 -3.78 -1.81
C SER A 314 -6.46 -3.18 -3.16
N ALA A 315 -7.51 -2.37 -3.20
CA ALA A 315 -7.89 -1.61 -4.39
C ALA A 315 -8.27 -0.18 -4.01
N GLN A 316 -7.80 0.81 -4.76
CA GLN A 316 -8.12 2.22 -4.55
C GLN A 316 -8.66 2.83 -5.86
N PHE A 317 -9.77 3.54 -5.77
CA PHE A 317 -10.44 4.20 -6.88
C PHE A 317 -10.59 5.69 -6.58
N SER A 318 -10.21 6.54 -7.51
CA SER A 318 -10.31 7.99 -7.37
C SER A 318 -10.78 8.63 -8.68
N GLN A 319 -11.85 9.44 -8.65
CA GLN A 319 -12.39 10.10 -9.86
C GLN A 319 -12.70 9.10 -10.97
N VAL A 320 -13.49 8.06 -10.66
CA VAL A 320 -13.87 7.02 -11.63
C VAL A 320 -15.32 7.22 -12.04
N SER A 321 -15.57 7.25 -13.35
CA SER A 321 -16.91 7.47 -13.93
C SER A 321 -17.49 6.16 -14.45
N ASP A 322 -18.70 5.78 -14.00
CA ASP A 322 -19.44 4.59 -14.45
C ASP A 322 -18.64 3.27 -14.37
N PRO A 323 -18.22 2.83 -13.16
CA PRO A 323 -17.40 1.63 -12.99
C PRO A 323 -18.14 0.31 -13.23
N ALA A 324 -19.30 0.30 -13.89
CA ALA A 324 -20.21 -0.84 -13.97
C ALA A 324 -19.55 -2.10 -14.58
N THR A 325 -18.92 -2.92 -13.74
CA THR A 325 -18.51 -4.27 -14.11
C THR A 325 -19.76 -5.15 -14.17
N LYS A 326 -20.03 -5.78 -15.33
CA LYS A 326 -21.24 -6.63 -15.49
C LYS A 326 -21.23 -7.89 -14.61
N THR A 327 -20.06 -8.29 -14.12
CA THR A 327 -19.86 -9.40 -13.19
C THR A 327 -18.75 -9.04 -12.19
N PRO A 328 -18.81 -9.52 -10.94
CA PRO A 328 -17.80 -9.26 -9.90
C PRO A 328 -16.79 -10.43 -9.74
N PRO A 329 -15.56 -10.19 -9.22
CA PRO A 329 -14.50 -11.20 -9.16
C PRO A 329 -14.87 -12.40 -8.29
N THR A 330 -14.44 -13.60 -8.69
CA THR A 330 -14.52 -14.80 -7.83
C THR A 330 -13.24 -14.93 -7.02
N LEU A 331 -13.36 -14.79 -5.70
CA LEU A 331 -12.25 -14.87 -4.75
C LEU A 331 -12.31 -16.20 -3.99
N ARG A 332 -11.38 -17.12 -4.27
CA ARG A 332 -11.41 -18.46 -3.65
C ARG A 332 -10.81 -18.49 -2.24
N SER A 333 -9.78 -17.69 -1.98
CA SER A 333 -9.12 -17.59 -0.68
C SER A 333 -8.41 -16.24 -0.58
N VAL A 334 -8.92 -15.35 0.27
CA VAL A 334 -8.30 -14.06 0.60
C VAL A 334 -8.15 -13.96 2.12
N SER A 335 -7.03 -13.49 2.68
CA SER A 335 -6.98 -13.26 4.14
C SER A 335 -7.48 -11.87 4.47
N ASN A 336 -6.99 -10.83 3.79
CA ASN A 336 -7.36 -9.43 4.00
C ASN A 336 -7.82 -8.81 2.67
N LEU A 337 -9.00 -8.20 2.66
CA LEU A 337 -9.54 -7.47 1.51
C LEU A 337 -9.81 -6.02 1.93
N SER A 338 -9.18 -5.04 1.28
CA SER A 338 -9.41 -3.61 1.50
C SER A 338 -9.78 -2.90 0.19
N ALA A 339 -10.86 -2.13 0.16
CA ALA A 339 -11.19 -1.29 -0.99
C ALA A 339 -11.39 0.16 -0.55
N GLN A 340 -10.87 1.13 -1.32
CA GLN A 340 -11.02 2.56 -1.06
C GLN A 340 -11.60 3.24 -2.29
N PHE A 341 -12.60 4.10 -2.11
CA PHE A 341 -13.26 4.80 -3.20
C PHE A 341 -13.36 6.29 -2.89
N SER A 342 -12.96 7.13 -3.83
CA SER A 342 -12.99 8.58 -3.70
C SER A 342 -13.57 9.24 -4.95
N GLN A 343 -14.64 10.03 -4.84
CA GLN A 343 -15.26 10.73 -5.98
C GLN A 343 -15.63 9.77 -7.15
N VAL A 344 -16.40 8.72 -6.86
CA VAL A 344 -16.83 7.73 -7.86
C VAL A 344 -18.30 7.97 -8.23
N SER A 345 -18.59 8.07 -9.53
CA SER A 345 -19.95 8.22 -10.08
C SER A 345 -20.58 6.84 -10.24
N ASP A 346 -21.74 6.59 -9.60
CA ASP A 346 -22.51 5.33 -9.70
C ASP A 346 -21.69 4.03 -9.48
N PRO A 347 -21.26 3.73 -8.24
CA PRO A 347 -20.45 2.55 -7.93
C PRO A 347 -21.19 1.21 -8.09
N ALA A 348 -22.39 1.18 -8.68
CA ALA A 348 -23.24 -0.01 -8.73
C ALA A 348 -22.66 -1.11 -9.63
N THR A 349 -21.83 -1.98 -9.06
CA THR A 349 -21.71 -3.35 -9.58
C THR A 349 -23.07 -4.01 -9.38
N LYS A 350 -23.76 -4.40 -10.45
CA LYS A 350 -25.10 -5.04 -10.38
C LYS A 350 -25.12 -6.36 -9.59
N THR A 351 -23.95 -6.89 -9.21
CA THR A 351 -23.79 -8.11 -8.40
C THR A 351 -22.52 -8.01 -7.52
N PRO A 352 -22.53 -8.45 -6.25
CA PRO A 352 -21.36 -8.50 -5.37
C PRO A 352 -20.42 -9.69 -5.67
N PRO A 353 -19.09 -9.59 -5.40
CA PRO A 353 -18.13 -10.68 -5.64
C PRO A 353 -18.46 -11.95 -4.87
N THR A 354 -18.22 -13.11 -5.49
CA THR A 354 -18.38 -14.40 -4.81
C THR A 354 -17.15 -14.68 -3.96
N LEU A 355 -17.30 -14.56 -2.64
CA LEU A 355 -16.27 -14.82 -1.63
C LEU A 355 -16.41 -16.25 -1.10
N ARG A 356 -15.35 -17.08 -1.21
CA ARG A 356 -15.35 -18.43 -0.62
C ARG A 356 -14.69 -18.49 0.77
N SER A 357 -13.64 -17.70 1.01
CA SER A 357 -13.05 -17.51 2.34
C SER A 357 -12.32 -16.16 2.40
N VAL A 358 -12.75 -15.28 3.31
CA VAL A 358 -12.13 -13.99 3.64
C VAL A 358 -11.96 -13.90 5.15
N SER A 359 -10.77 -13.59 5.66
CA SER A 359 -10.55 -13.47 7.11
C SER A 359 -10.88 -12.06 7.62
N ASN A 360 -10.54 -11.01 6.86
CA ASN A 360 -10.79 -9.61 7.18
C ASN A 360 -11.24 -8.83 5.93
N LEU A 361 -12.27 -8.02 6.07
CA LEU A 361 -12.85 -7.18 5.01
C LEU A 361 -12.91 -5.72 5.48
N SER A 362 -12.38 -4.80 4.69
CA SER A 362 -12.54 -3.36 4.87
C SER A 362 -12.92 -2.69 3.55
N ALA A 363 -13.86 -1.75 3.61
CA ALA A 363 -14.20 -0.88 2.49
C ALA A 363 -14.37 0.54 3.02
N GLN A 364 -13.72 1.52 2.39
CA GLN A 364 -13.80 2.93 2.77
C GLN A 364 -14.25 3.75 1.55
N PHE A 365 -15.15 4.70 1.79
CA PHE A 365 -15.74 5.55 0.75
C PHE A 365 -15.63 7.01 1.19
N SER A 366 -15.24 7.90 0.27
CA SER A 366 -15.06 9.34 0.53
C SER A 366 -15.60 10.17 -0.64
N GLN A 367 -16.59 11.05 -0.40
CA GLN A 367 -17.24 11.95 -1.36
C GLN A 367 -18.02 11.29 -2.52
N TYR A 368 -19.35 11.49 -2.54
CA TYR A 368 -20.26 11.12 -3.63
C TYR A 368 -20.98 12.34 -4.22
N HIS A 369 -21.29 12.29 -5.52
CA HIS A 369 -22.41 13.03 -6.12
C HIS A 369 -23.51 12.00 -6.42
N LEU A 370 -24.63 12.08 -5.70
CA LEU A 370 -25.80 11.23 -5.96
C LEU A 370 -26.52 11.76 -7.20
N CYS A 371 -26.38 11.07 -8.33
CA CYS A 371 -27.40 11.13 -9.38
C CYS A 371 -28.53 10.17 -8.98
N SER A 372 -29.74 10.70 -8.95
CA SER A 372 -31.00 10.10 -8.52
C SER A 372 -31.20 8.65 -8.99
N GLY A 373 -31.09 7.68 -8.07
CA GLY A 373 -31.39 6.27 -8.32
C GLY A 373 -30.79 5.36 -7.25
N GLY A 374 -31.62 4.88 -6.32
CA GLY A 374 -31.16 4.12 -5.16
C GLY A 374 -30.36 2.86 -5.51
N VAL A 375 -29.20 2.69 -4.88
CA VAL A 375 -28.38 1.46 -4.95
C VAL A 375 -28.59 0.65 -3.67
N ARG A 376 -29.18 -0.54 -3.79
CA ARG A 376 -29.22 -1.57 -2.74
C ARG A 376 -27.94 -2.40 -2.79
N PHE A 377 -27.15 -2.45 -1.72
CA PHE A 377 -26.03 -3.38 -1.58
C PHE A 377 -26.45 -4.57 -0.71
N LEU A 378 -26.51 -5.78 -1.28
CA LEU A 378 -26.68 -7.04 -0.56
C LEU A 378 -25.31 -7.60 -0.18
N LEU A 379 -24.97 -7.57 1.10
CA LEU A 379 -23.86 -8.35 1.66
C LEU A 379 -24.29 -9.82 1.70
N LEU A 380 -23.65 -10.69 0.90
CA LEU A 380 -23.85 -12.13 0.96
C LEU A 380 -22.83 -12.73 1.92
N GLU A 381 -23.32 -13.43 2.95
CA GLU A 381 -22.51 -14.31 3.79
C GLU A 381 -21.78 -15.38 2.97
N PRO A 382 -20.61 -15.86 3.42
CA PRO A 382 -19.94 -17.00 2.82
C PRO A 382 -20.80 -18.26 3.02
N LYS A 383 -21.47 -18.73 1.95
CA LYS A 383 -22.08 -20.06 1.92
C LYS A 383 -21.01 -21.12 2.17
N VAL A 384 -20.94 -21.63 3.40
CA VAL A 384 -20.43 -22.98 3.68
C VAL A 384 -21.31 -23.94 2.86
N THR A 385 -20.74 -24.53 1.82
CA THR A 385 -21.42 -25.52 1.01
C THR A 385 -21.32 -26.85 1.76
N LEU A 386 -22.32 -27.18 2.57
CA LEU A 386 -22.61 -28.58 2.90
C LEU A 386 -23.31 -29.21 1.68
N SER A 387 -22.88 -30.41 1.31
CA SER A 387 -23.40 -31.18 0.16
C SER A 387 -24.89 -31.54 0.30
N PRO A 388 -25.67 -31.72 -0.79
CA PRO A 388 -27.11 -32.03 -0.75
C PRO A 388 -27.42 -33.53 -1.03
N PRO A 389 -28.70 -33.95 -1.06
CA PRO A 389 -29.81 -33.73 -0.13
C PRO A 389 -30.46 -35.06 0.32
N ASP A 390 -31.23 -35.08 1.41
CA ASP A 390 -32.28 -36.08 1.58
C ASP A 390 -33.63 -35.42 1.91
N ILE A 391 -34.63 -36.02 1.29
CA ILE A 391 -36.02 -35.61 1.08
C ILE A 391 -36.80 -35.58 2.39
N TYR A 392 -37.68 -34.59 2.62
CA TYR A 392 -39.08 -34.80 3.04
C TYR A 392 -39.95 -33.56 2.82
N LYS A 393 -41.14 -33.78 2.26
CA LYS A 393 -42.24 -32.83 2.10
C LYS A 393 -43.06 -32.77 3.39
N SER A 394 -43.56 -31.60 3.79
CA SER A 394 -44.92 -31.44 4.35
C SER A 394 -45.33 -29.96 4.54
N ASN A 395 -46.64 -29.75 4.46
CA ASN A 395 -47.37 -28.48 4.34
C ASN A 395 -47.63 -27.74 5.66
N ALA A 396 -47.72 -26.39 5.57
CA ALA A 396 -48.45 -25.40 6.40
C ALA A 396 -47.97 -25.08 7.84
N PRO A 397 -48.35 -23.91 8.46
CA PRO A 397 -48.63 -22.56 7.94
C PRO A 397 -47.67 -21.48 8.50
N GLN A 398 -47.80 -20.25 7.97
CA GLN A 398 -47.02 -19.05 8.29
C GLN A 398 -47.02 -18.68 9.78
N VAL A 399 -45.85 -18.75 10.42
CA VAL A 399 -45.52 -18.00 11.64
C VAL A 399 -44.36 -17.08 11.26
N GLY A 400 -44.61 -15.77 11.29
CA GLY A 400 -43.62 -14.76 10.93
C GLY A 400 -42.50 -14.74 11.95
N TYR A 401 -41.32 -15.19 11.54
CA TYR A 401 -40.08 -14.83 12.21
C TYR A 401 -39.55 -13.54 11.58
N PRO A 402 -39.16 -12.54 12.39
CA PRO A 402 -38.57 -11.31 11.87
C PRO A 402 -37.31 -11.63 11.08
N CYS A 403 -37.15 -10.94 9.95
CA CYS A 403 -35.98 -11.02 9.10
C CYS A 403 -34.74 -10.67 9.93
N SER A 404 -33.79 -11.60 10.06
CA SER A 404 -32.49 -11.35 10.68
C SER A 404 -31.83 -10.14 9.98
N PRO A 405 -31.31 -9.14 10.71
CA PRO A 405 -30.67 -7.98 10.09
C PRO A 405 -29.44 -8.41 9.29
N CYS A 406 -29.26 -7.84 8.10
CA CYS A 406 -28.06 -8.03 7.29
C CYS A 406 -26.82 -7.60 8.09
N ALA A 407 -25.85 -8.49 8.28
CA ALA A 407 -24.56 -8.16 8.89
C ALA A 407 -23.89 -7.00 8.12
N GLY A 408 -23.66 -5.86 8.78
CA GLY A 408 -22.82 -4.78 8.23
C GLY A 408 -23.12 -3.34 8.67
N SER A 409 -24.25 -3.05 9.33
CA SER A 409 -24.53 -1.73 9.92
C SER A 409 -24.77 -1.90 11.41
N TRP A 410 -24.11 -1.09 12.24
CA TRP A 410 -24.32 -1.03 13.68
C TRP A 410 -24.73 0.38 14.08
N SER A 411 -25.46 0.50 15.18
CA SER A 411 -25.79 1.78 15.79
C SER A 411 -25.79 1.65 17.31
N TYR A 412 -26.14 2.71 18.04
CA TYR A 412 -26.29 2.68 19.49
C TYR A 412 -27.72 2.33 19.95
N ALA A 413 -28.65 2.06 19.02
CA ALA A 413 -30.05 1.79 19.34
C ALA A 413 -30.73 0.82 18.35
N GLY A 414 -31.90 0.30 18.73
CA GLY A 414 -32.72 -0.55 17.84
C GLY A 414 -32.04 -1.88 17.48
N ASP A 415 -32.45 -2.45 16.34
CA ASP A 415 -32.08 -3.82 15.90
C ASP A 415 -30.60 -3.97 15.50
N THR A 416 -29.85 -2.88 15.47
CA THR A 416 -28.39 -2.86 15.25
C THR A 416 -27.63 -2.27 16.44
N GLY A 417 -28.31 -2.12 17.56
CA GLY A 417 -27.82 -1.60 18.83
C GLY A 417 -26.91 -2.57 19.60
N PRO A 418 -26.33 -2.12 20.73
CA PRO A 418 -25.36 -2.89 21.51
C PRO A 418 -25.77 -4.30 21.91
N ASP A 419 -27.06 -4.53 22.18
CA ASP A 419 -27.61 -5.85 22.53
C ASP A 419 -27.48 -6.87 21.39
N HIS A 420 -27.33 -6.38 20.15
CA HIS A 420 -27.18 -7.18 18.93
C HIS A 420 -25.76 -7.16 18.37
N TRP A 421 -24.83 -6.44 18.99
CA TRP A 421 -23.47 -6.32 18.47
C TRP A 421 -22.71 -7.65 18.47
N ALA A 422 -23.04 -8.59 19.36
CA ALA A 422 -22.46 -9.95 19.31
C ALA A 422 -22.91 -10.74 18.08
N ASP A 423 -24.09 -10.43 17.54
CA ASP A 423 -24.59 -11.03 16.29
C ASP A 423 -23.91 -10.39 15.06
N ILE A 424 -23.59 -9.10 15.15
CA ILE A 424 -22.87 -8.34 14.10
C ILE A 424 -21.38 -8.68 14.09
N ALA A 425 -20.77 -8.77 15.27
CA ALA A 425 -19.37 -9.06 15.49
C ALA A 425 -19.23 -9.96 16.73
N PRO A 426 -18.99 -11.27 16.57
CA PRO A 426 -18.96 -12.23 17.69
C PRO A 426 -17.99 -11.88 18.83
N THR A 427 -16.93 -11.13 18.52
CA THR A 427 -15.97 -10.61 19.51
C THR A 427 -16.59 -9.65 20.52
N CYS A 428 -17.74 -9.04 20.22
CA CYS A 428 -18.52 -8.22 21.16
C CYS A 428 -19.18 -9.03 22.28
N GLY A 429 -19.27 -10.37 22.15
CA GLY A 429 -19.71 -11.28 23.21
C GLY A 429 -18.58 -11.81 24.11
N GLY A 430 -17.41 -11.18 24.10
CA GLY A 430 -16.25 -11.59 24.91
C GLY A 430 -16.43 -11.40 26.42
N ASN A 431 -15.45 -11.86 27.20
CA ASN A 431 -15.48 -11.79 28.67
C ASN A 431 -14.76 -10.58 29.26
N ARG A 432 -14.00 -9.83 28.47
CA ARG A 432 -13.28 -8.62 28.89
C ARG A 432 -13.78 -7.40 28.12
N GLN A 433 -15.09 -7.32 27.95
CA GLN A 433 -15.73 -6.23 27.23
C GLN A 433 -15.69 -4.93 28.05
N SER A 434 -15.73 -3.81 27.33
CA SER A 434 -15.77 -2.43 27.83
C SER A 434 -16.96 -1.71 27.20
N PRO A 435 -17.47 -0.64 27.82
CA PRO A 435 -17.00 -0.01 29.07
C PRO A 435 -17.41 -0.83 30.31
N VAL A 436 -16.91 -0.48 31.48
CA VAL A 436 -17.27 -1.12 32.77
C VAL A 436 -17.67 -0.08 33.80
N ASP A 437 -18.38 -0.51 34.83
CA ASP A 437 -18.56 0.29 36.04
C ASP A 437 -17.30 0.29 36.88
N LEU A 438 -16.78 1.47 37.19
CA LEU A 438 -15.61 1.72 38.04
C LEU A 438 -16.05 1.72 39.51
N ALA A 439 -16.63 0.59 39.93
CA ALA A 439 -17.24 0.43 41.25
C ALA A 439 -16.19 0.30 42.35
N GLU A 440 -16.38 0.98 43.48
CA GLU A 440 -15.49 0.95 44.66
C GLU A 440 -15.16 -0.49 45.10
N SER A 441 -16.15 -1.39 45.04
CA SER A 441 -16.00 -2.80 45.42
C SER A 441 -15.02 -3.62 44.56
N ALA A 442 -14.66 -3.13 43.37
CA ALA A 442 -13.78 -3.83 42.43
C ALA A 442 -12.39 -3.19 42.33
N LEU A 443 -12.14 -2.13 43.11
CA LEU A 443 -10.90 -1.37 43.05
C LEU A 443 -9.79 -2.07 43.84
N GLU A 444 -8.62 -2.11 43.24
CA GLU A 444 -7.38 -2.61 43.84
C GLU A 444 -6.34 -1.50 43.80
N GLN A 445 -5.91 -1.03 44.96
CA GLN A 445 -4.95 0.07 45.02
C GLN A 445 -3.56 -0.40 44.54
N ASP A 446 -2.99 0.33 43.60
CA ASP A 446 -1.64 0.10 43.08
C ASP A 446 -0.89 1.43 42.93
N MET A 447 -0.42 1.95 44.07
CA MET A 447 0.38 3.19 44.14
C MET A 447 1.78 3.04 43.48
N SER A 448 2.15 1.83 43.05
CA SER A 448 3.43 1.59 42.37
C SER A 448 3.38 1.96 40.88
N LEU A 449 2.19 2.17 40.33
CA LEU A 449 2.03 2.61 38.94
C LEU A 449 2.70 3.98 38.74
N PRO A 450 3.64 4.10 37.79
CA PRO A 450 4.36 5.34 37.56
C PRO A 450 3.45 6.39 36.95
N ARG A 451 3.83 7.67 37.07
CA ARG A 451 3.15 8.77 36.38
C ARG A 451 3.28 8.63 34.86
N PHE A 452 2.33 9.23 34.14
CA PHE A 452 2.42 9.37 32.70
C PHE A 452 3.48 10.38 32.27
N VAL A 453 4.18 10.05 31.19
CA VAL A 453 5.09 10.95 30.49
C VAL A 453 4.45 11.30 29.16
N LYS A 454 4.18 12.60 28.98
CA LYS A 454 3.60 13.18 27.77
C LYS A 454 4.72 13.67 26.85
N THR A 455 4.65 13.33 25.58
CA THR A 455 5.57 13.82 24.55
C THR A 455 4.77 14.58 23.50
N ASN A 456 5.13 15.85 23.27
CA ASN A 456 4.49 16.76 22.32
C ASN A 456 2.99 17.04 22.56
N PHE A 457 2.44 16.79 23.76
CA PHE A 457 1.03 17.06 24.05
C PHE A 457 0.66 18.55 23.96
N ASP A 458 1.62 19.41 24.27
CA ASP A 458 1.55 20.88 24.23
C ASP A 458 1.86 21.46 22.83
N LYS A 459 2.17 20.60 21.85
CA LYS A 459 2.58 21.04 20.53
C LYS A 459 1.41 21.55 19.71
N THR A 460 1.58 22.74 19.11
CA THR A 460 0.57 23.42 18.30
C THR A 460 1.01 23.63 16.84
N THR A 461 2.26 23.33 16.50
CA THR A 461 2.84 23.50 15.16
C THR A 461 3.33 22.17 14.60
N GLY A 462 3.23 22.01 13.27
CA GLY A 462 3.53 20.73 12.60
C GLY A 462 2.50 19.62 12.90
N ILE A 463 1.36 20.00 13.49
CA ILE A 463 0.23 19.12 13.79
C ILE A 463 -0.94 19.52 12.91
N ASN A 464 -1.66 18.53 12.40
CA ASN A 464 -2.84 18.68 11.57
C ASN A 464 -4.01 17.94 12.22
N TRP A 465 -5.11 18.66 12.46
CA TRP A 465 -6.31 18.09 13.04
C TRP A 465 -7.45 18.11 12.01
N VAL A 466 -8.03 16.94 11.76
CA VAL A 466 -9.24 16.81 10.94
C VAL A 466 -10.40 16.44 11.84
N LEU A 467 -11.32 17.37 12.02
CA LEU A 467 -12.60 17.13 12.66
C LEU A 467 -13.51 16.36 11.68
N LEU A 468 -14.12 15.28 12.14
CA LEU A 468 -14.91 14.36 11.33
C LEU A 468 -16.18 13.99 12.11
N ASN A 469 -17.34 14.17 11.48
CA ASN A 469 -18.55 13.47 11.89
C ASN A 469 -18.59 12.14 11.13
N ASN A 470 -18.33 11.02 11.80
CA ASN A 470 -18.28 9.72 11.14
C ASN A 470 -19.65 9.03 11.03
N GLY A 471 -20.73 9.74 11.38
CA GLY A 471 -22.10 9.21 11.44
C GLY A 471 -22.48 8.64 12.81
N HIS A 472 -21.52 8.37 13.70
CA HIS A 472 -21.76 7.83 15.04
C HIS A 472 -21.24 8.75 16.16
N THR A 473 -20.25 9.58 15.86
CA THR A 473 -19.59 10.47 16.81
C THR A 473 -18.85 11.60 16.08
N THR A 474 -18.44 12.60 16.85
CA THR A 474 -17.39 13.53 16.51
C THR A 474 -16.03 12.89 16.79
N GLN A 475 -15.22 12.74 15.76
CA GLN A 475 -13.87 12.21 15.81
C GLN A 475 -12.88 13.28 15.34
N VAL A 476 -11.72 13.36 15.98
CA VAL A 476 -10.61 14.20 15.57
C VAL A 476 -9.45 13.29 15.18
N ASN A 477 -9.13 13.30 13.88
CA ASN A 477 -7.98 12.59 13.36
C ASN A 477 -6.71 13.41 13.52
N TYR A 478 -5.67 12.74 14.00
CA TYR A 478 -4.35 13.30 14.22
C TYR A 478 -3.44 13.05 13.02
N GLY A 479 -2.82 14.11 12.51
CA GLY A 479 -1.76 14.05 11.51
C GLY A 479 -0.60 14.94 11.92
N TYR A 480 0.58 14.65 11.37
CA TYR A 480 1.80 15.42 11.61
C TYR A 480 2.65 15.41 10.34
N ASP A 481 3.41 16.47 10.13
CA ASP A 481 4.25 16.66 8.94
C ASP A 481 5.64 16.00 9.06
N ALA A 482 6.12 15.75 10.28
CA ALA A 482 7.42 15.15 10.55
C ALA A 482 7.44 14.26 11.81
N PRO A 483 8.22 13.15 11.85
CA PRO A 483 8.20 12.18 12.96
C PRO A 483 8.49 12.77 14.36
N GLU A 484 9.28 13.84 14.45
CA GLU A 484 9.56 14.56 15.70
C GLU A 484 8.32 15.27 16.29
N ASN A 485 7.26 15.41 15.51
CA ASN A 485 5.99 16.02 15.91
C ASN A 485 5.00 14.98 16.45
N GLU A 486 5.33 13.68 16.41
CA GLU A 486 4.49 12.61 16.96
C GLU A 486 4.11 12.86 18.43
N VAL A 487 2.81 12.92 18.69
CA VAL A 487 2.25 12.97 20.04
C VAL A 487 2.23 11.56 20.62
N LYS A 488 2.92 11.38 21.75
CA LYS A 488 3.10 10.08 22.41
C LYS A 488 2.88 10.14 23.90
N VAL A 489 2.50 9.01 24.45
CA VAL A 489 2.41 8.77 25.88
C VAL A 489 3.25 7.55 26.27
N SER A 490 3.92 7.62 27.41
CA SER A 490 4.61 6.50 28.04
C SER A 490 4.46 6.58 29.56
N GLY A 491 5.04 5.62 30.30
CA GLY A 491 4.82 5.53 31.75
C GLY A 491 3.40 5.03 32.06
N GLY A 492 2.82 5.44 33.20
CA GLY A 492 1.47 5.00 33.59
C GLY A 492 1.34 3.49 33.86
N GLY A 493 2.44 2.73 33.86
CA GLY A 493 2.43 1.27 33.88
C GLY A 493 1.99 0.61 32.56
N LEU A 494 2.06 1.32 31.44
CA LEU A 494 1.85 0.73 30.11
C LEU A 494 3.01 -0.20 29.73
N SER A 495 2.72 -1.28 28.99
CA SER A 495 3.70 -2.35 28.71
C SER A 495 4.68 -2.03 27.59
N GLY A 496 4.28 -1.18 26.64
CA GLY A 496 5.12 -0.71 25.53
C GLY A 496 6.10 0.41 25.92
N PRO A 497 7.14 0.65 25.10
CA PRO A 497 8.09 1.75 25.34
C PRO A 497 7.42 3.13 25.21
N SER A 498 6.46 3.25 24.30
CA SER A 498 5.59 4.41 24.11
C SER A 498 4.38 4.00 23.28
N TYR A 499 3.34 4.84 23.33
CA TYR A 499 2.13 4.72 22.53
C TYR A 499 1.89 6.01 21.76
N THR A 500 1.68 5.92 20.44
CA THR A 500 1.40 7.08 19.58
C THR A 500 -0.10 7.31 19.48
N VAL A 501 -0.53 8.58 19.57
CA VAL A 501 -1.92 8.98 19.38
C VAL A 501 -2.37 8.73 17.93
N ALA A 502 -3.53 8.10 17.75
CA ALA A 502 -4.12 7.87 16.44
C ALA A 502 -5.29 8.82 16.17
N GLN A 503 -6.21 8.94 17.12
CA GLN A 503 -7.39 9.79 17.05
C GLN A 503 -7.95 9.99 18.46
N PHE A 504 -8.84 10.96 18.63
CA PHE A 504 -9.77 10.97 19.75
C PHE A 504 -11.21 11.21 19.31
N HIS A 505 -12.18 10.74 20.08
CA HIS A 505 -13.60 10.87 19.78
C HIS A 505 -14.44 10.97 21.06
N PHE A 506 -15.68 11.42 20.91
CA PHE A 506 -16.55 11.81 22.02
C PHE A 506 -17.80 10.94 22.13
N HIS A 507 -18.22 10.66 23.35
CA HIS A 507 -19.49 10.01 23.67
C HIS A 507 -20.31 10.95 24.55
N TRP A 508 -21.56 11.21 24.20
CA TRP A 508 -22.45 12.15 24.89
C TRP A 508 -23.89 11.65 24.89
N GLY A 509 -24.67 12.10 25.88
CA GLY A 509 -26.06 11.73 26.02
C GLY A 509 -27.02 12.77 25.48
N SER A 510 -28.29 12.39 25.46
CA SER A 510 -29.40 13.28 25.10
C SER A 510 -29.61 14.44 26.08
N ASP A 511 -29.05 14.36 27.29
CA ASP A 511 -29.15 15.38 28.34
C ASP A 511 -27.86 15.45 29.18
N ASP A 512 -27.83 16.38 30.13
CA ASP A 512 -26.64 16.75 30.91
C ASP A 512 -26.33 15.77 32.06
N MET A 513 -27.13 14.72 32.26
CA MET A 513 -26.98 13.74 33.34
C MET A 513 -26.41 12.40 32.86
N LYS A 514 -26.27 12.18 31.55
CA LYS A 514 -25.79 10.92 30.95
C LYS A 514 -24.98 11.17 29.67
N GLY A 515 -24.14 10.21 29.30
CA GLY A 515 -23.36 10.29 28.06
C GLY A 515 -21.99 9.62 28.09
N SER A 516 -21.39 9.46 29.27
CA SER A 516 -20.16 8.69 29.41
C SER A 516 -20.39 7.20 29.18
N GLU A 517 -19.41 6.54 28.58
CA GLU A 517 -19.44 5.09 28.40
C GLU A 517 -19.14 4.40 29.73
N HIS A 518 -18.12 4.86 30.44
CA HIS A 518 -17.83 4.39 31.80
C HIS A 518 -18.77 5.02 32.83
N THR A 519 -19.03 4.29 33.90
CA THR A 519 -19.67 4.81 35.10
C THR A 519 -18.72 4.76 36.28
N VAL A 520 -18.91 5.64 37.25
CA VAL A 520 -18.25 5.57 38.56
C VAL A 520 -19.33 5.31 39.59
N ASP A 521 -19.29 4.15 40.25
CA ASP A 521 -20.35 3.68 41.15
C ASP A 521 -21.76 3.82 40.54
N ARG A 522 -21.89 3.36 39.29
CA ARG A 522 -23.10 3.42 38.45
C ARG A 522 -23.58 4.82 38.07
N LYS A 523 -22.82 5.87 38.40
CA LYS A 523 -23.11 7.23 37.98
C LYS A 523 -22.47 7.52 36.62
N MET A 524 -23.26 8.07 35.72
CA MET A 524 -22.79 8.59 34.43
C MET A 524 -22.39 10.06 34.52
N TYR A 525 -21.54 10.47 33.60
CA TYR A 525 -21.20 11.86 33.29
C TYR A 525 -21.87 12.27 31.97
N PRO A 526 -22.07 13.58 31.71
CA PRO A 526 -22.69 14.07 30.47
C PRO A 526 -21.96 13.68 29.18
N MET A 527 -20.64 13.51 29.24
CA MET A 527 -19.80 13.17 28.10
C MET A 527 -18.48 12.54 28.53
N GLU A 528 -17.87 11.75 27.65
CA GLU A 528 -16.55 11.18 27.80
C GLU A 528 -15.77 11.30 26.48
N VAL A 529 -14.48 11.63 26.55
CA VAL A 529 -13.58 11.59 25.37
C VAL A 529 -12.62 10.42 25.50
N HIS A 530 -12.43 9.70 24.39
CA HIS A 530 -11.49 8.60 24.28
C HIS A 530 -10.34 8.98 23.36
N VAL A 531 -9.14 9.07 23.91
CA VAL A 531 -7.90 9.23 23.14
C VAL A 531 -7.33 7.85 22.83
N VAL A 532 -7.39 7.45 21.57
CA VAL A 532 -6.91 6.14 21.11
C VAL A 532 -5.43 6.22 20.77
N THR A 533 -4.63 5.39 21.43
CA THR A 533 -3.19 5.29 21.18
C THR A 533 -2.79 3.84 20.86
N TYR A 534 -1.75 3.67 20.04
CA TYR A 534 -1.25 2.34 19.67
C TYR A 534 0.21 2.16 20.09
N ASN A 535 0.55 0.94 20.49
CA ASN A 535 1.86 0.58 20.99
C ASN A 535 2.92 0.67 19.89
N ASN A 536 3.98 1.45 20.11
CA ASN A 536 5.07 1.65 19.14
C ASN A 536 5.96 0.42 18.91
N LYS A 537 5.72 -0.68 19.64
CA LYS A 537 6.21 -2.01 19.25
C LYS A 537 5.73 -2.42 17.85
N TYR A 538 4.60 -1.87 17.38
CA TYR A 538 4.02 -2.13 16.07
C TYR A 538 4.21 -0.93 15.14
N ALA A 539 4.34 -1.21 13.83
CA ALA A 539 4.66 -0.17 12.86
C ALA A 539 3.54 0.87 12.68
N ASN A 540 2.30 0.51 12.98
CA ASN A 540 1.12 1.38 12.87
C ASN A 540 -0.07 0.77 13.62
N LEU A 541 -1.14 1.56 13.76
CA LEU A 541 -2.42 1.15 14.36
C LEU A 541 -2.95 -0.17 13.78
N SER A 542 -2.91 -0.36 12.46
CA SER A 542 -3.44 -1.56 11.80
C SER A 542 -2.71 -2.84 12.18
N GLN A 543 -1.43 -2.77 12.51
CA GLN A 543 -0.70 -3.92 13.06
C GLN A 543 -1.00 -4.09 14.54
N ALA A 544 -1.05 -2.99 15.30
CA ALA A 544 -1.30 -3.03 16.73
C ALA A 544 -2.63 -3.71 17.09
N VAL A 545 -3.70 -3.46 16.31
CA VAL A 545 -5.02 -4.04 16.55
C VAL A 545 -5.10 -5.58 16.47
N ALA A 546 -4.06 -6.23 15.95
CA ALA A 546 -3.96 -7.69 15.91
C ALA A 546 -3.40 -8.31 17.20
N HIS A 547 -3.05 -7.49 18.20
CA HIS A 547 -2.33 -7.95 19.39
C HIS A 547 -2.99 -7.46 20.69
N ALA A 548 -2.91 -8.29 21.73
CA ALA A 548 -3.55 -8.04 23.04
C ALA A 548 -3.01 -6.81 23.80
N ASP A 549 -1.76 -6.42 23.53
CA ASP A 549 -1.09 -5.21 24.05
C ASP A 549 -1.08 -4.05 23.04
N GLY A 550 -1.93 -4.15 22.02
CA GLY A 550 -1.94 -3.28 20.85
C GLY A 550 -2.31 -1.83 21.18
N LEU A 551 -3.34 -1.64 22.01
CA LEU A 551 -3.91 -0.31 22.26
C LEU A 551 -3.84 0.08 23.73
N ALA A 552 -3.61 1.37 23.97
CA ALA A 552 -3.94 2.02 25.23
C ALA A 552 -4.95 3.13 24.92
N VAL A 553 -6.08 3.13 25.61
CA VAL A 553 -7.12 4.15 25.44
C VAL A 553 -7.22 4.96 26.72
N LEU A 554 -7.14 6.28 26.58
CA LEU A 554 -7.20 7.24 27.67
C LEU A 554 -8.60 7.87 27.67
N GLY A 555 -9.37 7.63 28.73
CA GLY A 555 -10.72 8.16 28.92
C GLY A 555 -10.72 9.36 29.87
N PHE A 556 -11.46 10.41 29.51
CA PHE A 556 -11.66 11.59 30.35
C PHE A 556 -13.13 11.97 30.41
N PHE A 557 -13.66 12.10 31.62
CA PHE A 557 -15.04 12.51 31.84
C PHE A 557 -15.21 14.03 31.68
N PHE A 558 -16.41 14.43 31.29
CA PHE A 558 -16.84 15.82 31.28
C PHE A 558 -17.79 16.11 32.43
N GLU A 559 -17.73 17.32 32.97
CA GLU A 559 -18.64 17.78 34.02
C GLU A 559 -19.25 19.13 33.62
N ILE A 560 -20.55 19.29 33.88
CA ILE A 560 -21.25 20.54 33.60
C ILE A 560 -20.68 21.67 34.45
N ALA A 561 -20.36 22.78 33.80
CA ALA A 561 -19.96 24.04 34.42
C ALA A 561 -20.80 25.20 33.87
N ASN A 562 -20.82 26.32 34.61
CA ASN A 562 -21.58 27.51 34.22
C ASN A 562 -20.99 28.19 32.98
N ASP A 563 -19.66 28.23 32.88
CA ASP A 563 -18.95 28.94 31.82
C ASP A 563 -18.60 28.02 30.65
N ASN A 564 -18.61 28.58 29.43
CA ASN A 564 -18.11 27.88 28.25
C ASN A 564 -16.62 27.58 28.41
N ASN A 565 -16.22 26.34 28.09
CA ASN A 565 -14.82 25.97 28.04
C ASN A 565 -14.20 26.45 26.72
N PRO A 566 -13.22 27.38 26.73
CA PRO A 566 -12.61 27.90 25.50
C PRO A 566 -11.94 26.82 24.63
N ARG A 567 -11.44 25.75 25.25
CA ARG A 567 -10.76 24.66 24.54
C ARG A 567 -11.76 23.83 23.74
N ILE A 568 -12.92 23.54 24.32
CA ILE A 568 -14.02 22.86 23.61
C ILE A 568 -14.65 23.78 22.56
N GLN A 569 -14.68 25.09 22.81
CA GLN A 569 -15.20 26.06 21.84
C GLN A 569 -14.47 25.99 20.50
N ALA A 570 -13.16 25.73 20.51
CA ALA A 570 -12.36 25.56 19.30
C ALA A 570 -12.83 24.41 18.39
N LEU A 571 -13.53 23.40 18.93
CA LEU A 571 -14.18 22.35 18.13
C LEU A 571 -15.59 22.76 17.73
N VAL A 572 -16.36 23.28 18.70
CA VAL A 572 -17.76 23.68 18.52
C VAL A 572 -17.93 24.70 17.41
N ASP A 573 -16.99 25.64 17.26
CA ASP A 573 -16.99 26.65 16.19
C ASP A 573 -16.98 26.04 14.78
N HIS A 574 -16.53 24.78 14.65
CA HIS A 574 -16.49 24.03 13.39
C HIS A 574 -17.61 23.00 13.24
N PHE A 575 -18.50 22.83 14.22
CA PHE A 575 -19.63 21.90 14.11
C PHE A 575 -20.58 22.21 12.95
N PRO A 576 -20.85 23.48 12.59
CA PRO A 576 -21.64 23.78 11.39
C PRO A 576 -21.05 23.21 10.10
N ASP A 577 -19.73 23.05 10.01
CA ASP A 577 -19.04 22.46 8.84
C ASP A 577 -19.18 20.92 8.79
N ILE A 578 -19.53 20.28 9.91
CA ILE A 578 -19.61 18.82 10.05
C ILE A 578 -20.98 18.33 10.54
N LEU A 579 -22.04 19.12 10.29
CA LEU A 579 -23.37 18.86 10.84
C LEU A 579 -23.94 17.48 10.47
N THR A 580 -23.64 16.98 9.26
CA THR A 580 -24.16 15.71 8.74
C THR A 580 -23.11 14.60 8.78
N GLY A 581 -23.56 13.35 8.89
CA GLY A 581 -22.68 12.19 8.81
C GLY A 581 -21.77 12.21 7.57
N ALA A 582 -20.53 11.76 7.75
CA ALA A 582 -19.43 11.75 6.79
C ALA A 582 -18.84 13.12 6.38
N ALA A 583 -19.29 14.23 6.99
CA ALA A 583 -18.68 15.53 6.78
C ALA A 583 -17.38 15.69 7.60
N GLN A 584 -16.41 16.40 7.04
CA GLN A 584 -15.11 16.64 7.67
C GLN A 584 -14.61 18.06 7.44
N LYS A 585 -13.84 18.58 8.41
CA LYS A 585 -13.22 19.90 8.38
C LYS A 585 -11.80 19.85 8.92
N GLN A 586 -10.85 20.34 8.14
CA GLN A 586 -9.51 20.65 8.65
C GLN A 586 -9.63 21.85 9.60
N ILE A 587 -9.15 21.72 10.82
CA ILE A 587 -9.11 22.86 11.74
C ILE A 587 -7.80 23.62 11.52
N ALA A 588 -7.92 24.89 11.16
CA ALA A 588 -6.79 25.77 10.88
C ALA A 588 -6.21 26.42 12.15
N THR A 589 -6.99 26.46 13.23
CA THR A 589 -6.57 27.02 14.52
C THR A 589 -5.53 26.11 15.17
N ALA A 590 -4.42 26.68 15.60
CA ALA A 590 -3.37 25.95 16.29
C ALA A 590 -3.83 25.60 17.72
N PHE A 591 -4.14 24.33 17.97
CA PHE A 591 -4.44 23.80 19.29
C PHE A 591 -3.65 22.53 19.57
N SER A 592 -3.42 22.26 20.86
CA SER A 592 -2.63 21.14 21.35
C SER A 592 -3.54 20.02 21.89
N LEU A 593 -3.04 18.79 22.02
CA LEU A 593 -3.83 17.72 22.64
C LEU A 593 -4.06 17.99 24.14
N GLU A 594 -3.12 18.71 24.78
CA GLU A 594 -3.22 19.19 26.17
C GLU A 594 -4.49 20.04 26.42
N ASP A 595 -5.04 20.65 25.37
CA ASP A 595 -6.28 21.42 25.45
C ASP A 595 -7.53 20.52 25.56
N PHE A 596 -7.44 19.25 25.17
CA PHE A 596 -8.58 18.32 25.12
C PHE A 596 -8.50 17.19 26.14
N VAL A 597 -7.53 17.24 27.04
CA VAL A 597 -7.36 16.28 28.14
C VAL A 597 -7.39 17.00 29.48
N ALA A 598 -7.89 16.33 30.51
CA ALA A 598 -7.78 16.81 31.89
C ALA A 598 -6.40 16.44 32.48
N GLY A 599 -6.23 16.67 33.79
CA GLY A 599 -5.05 16.20 34.50
C GLY A 599 -4.88 14.68 34.38
N MET A 600 -3.62 14.24 34.24
CA MET A 600 -3.26 12.84 34.04
C MET A 600 -2.55 12.25 35.27
N THR A 601 -3.02 12.61 36.47
CA THR A 601 -2.41 12.22 37.75
C THR A 601 -3.05 10.97 38.33
N ASP A 602 -4.36 11.01 38.56
CA ASP A 602 -5.11 9.95 39.23
C ASP A 602 -6.01 9.22 38.24
N PHE A 603 -5.91 7.89 38.22
CA PHE A 603 -6.61 7.09 37.21
C PHE A 603 -7.00 5.68 37.68
N TYR A 604 -8.01 5.15 36.99
CA TYR A 604 -8.39 3.75 36.99
C TYR A 604 -7.70 3.02 35.83
N ARG A 605 -7.26 1.78 36.04
CA ARG A 605 -6.56 0.96 35.04
C ARG A 605 -7.14 -0.44 34.98
N TYR A 606 -7.51 -0.88 33.79
CA TYR A 606 -7.94 -2.27 33.56
C TYR A 606 -7.70 -2.72 32.11
N SER A 607 -7.69 -4.02 31.87
CA SER A 607 -7.65 -4.58 30.50
C SER A 607 -9.08 -4.83 30.00
N GLY A 608 -9.38 -4.37 28.79
CA GLY A 608 -10.72 -4.41 28.24
C GLY A 608 -10.76 -4.44 26.72
N SER A 609 -11.92 -4.08 26.16
CA SER A 609 -12.16 -4.07 24.72
C SER A 609 -12.27 -2.67 24.14
N LEU A 610 -12.31 -2.58 22.81
CA LEU A 610 -12.94 -1.43 22.16
C LEU A 610 -14.44 -1.37 22.54
N THR A 611 -15.00 -0.17 22.58
CA THR A 611 -16.40 0.10 22.94
C THR A 611 -17.32 0.22 21.73
N THR A 612 -16.80 -0.05 20.53
CA THR A 612 -17.55 -0.14 19.28
C THR A 612 -17.19 -1.43 18.55
N PRO A 613 -18.06 -1.96 17.67
CA PRO A 613 -17.72 -3.12 16.85
C PRO A 613 -16.42 -2.92 16.07
N SER A 614 -15.48 -3.87 16.10
CA SER A 614 -15.62 -5.28 16.50
C SER A 614 -15.34 -5.60 17.99
N CYS A 615 -15.26 -4.63 18.89
CA CYS A 615 -15.10 -4.86 20.33
C CYS A 615 -13.91 -5.75 20.73
N ASN A 616 -12.77 -5.61 20.04
CA ASN A 616 -11.59 -6.43 20.29
C ASN A 616 -11.05 -6.21 21.71
N GLU A 617 -10.80 -7.29 22.46
CA GLU A 617 -10.24 -7.29 23.82
C GLU A 617 -8.71 -7.08 23.84
N ILE A 618 -8.30 -5.93 23.34
CA ILE A 618 -6.89 -5.57 23.08
C ILE A 618 -6.49 -4.23 23.72
N VAL A 619 -7.36 -3.69 24.57
CA VAL A 619 -7.24 -2.33 25.09
C VAL A 619 -6.76 -2.35 26.53
N THR A 620 -5.70 -1.60 26.81
CA THR A 620 -5.35 -1.19 28.17
C THR A 620 -6.04 0.14 28.46
N TRP A 621 -7.13 0.09 29.22
CA TRP A 621 -7.91 1.28 29.58
C TRP A 621 -7.24 2.05 30.71
N THR A 622 -7.21 3.37 30.56
CA THR A 622 -6.84 4.32 31.61
C THR A 622 -7.91 5.39 31.66
N VAL A 623 -8.72 5.41 32.72
CA VAL A 623 -9.78 6.42 32.89
C VAL A 623 -9.36 7.38 33.98
N PHE A 624 -9.20 8.66 33.67
CA PHE A 624 -8.73 9.67 34.61
C PHE A 624 -9.86 10.20 35.49
N THR A 625 -9.55 10.50 36.74
CA THR A 625 -10.53 11.04 37.71
C THR A 625 -10.82 12.52 37.48
N ASP A 626 -9.86 13.26 36.94
CA ASP A 626 -10.02 14.69 36.65
C ASP A 626 -11.00 14.90 35.50
N THR A 627 -11.97 15.79 35.71
CA THR A 627 -13.03 16.08 34.73
C THR A 627 -12.68 17.29 33.87
N ILE A 628 -13.06 17.26 32.60
CA ILE A 628 -13.05 18.41 31.71
C ILE A 628 -14.36 19.19 31.89
N LYS A 629 -14.28 20.49 32.16
CA LYS A 629 -15.49 21.32 32.29
C LYS A 629 -16.12 21.61 30.93
N VAL A 630 -17.44 21.59 30.83
CA VAL A 630 -18.20 21.94 29.61
C VAL A 630 -19.53 22.58 30.00
N SER A 631 -20.01 23.57 29.24
CA SER A 631 -21.31 24.17 29.53
C SER A 631 -22.45 23.39 28.87
N SER A 632 -23.67 23.53 29.42
CA SER A 632 -24.89 23.00 28.79
C SER A 632 -25.11 23.54 27.37
N ALA A 633 -24.67 24.77 27.10
CA ALA A 633 -24.74 25.36 25.76
C ALA A 633 -23.82 24.64 24.77
N GLN A 634 -22.58 24.33 25.18
CA GLN A 634 -21.66 23.55 24.35
C GLN A 634 -22.16 22.12 24.13
N MET A 635 -22.70 21.47 25.17
CA MET A 635 -23.34 20.16 25.06
C MET A 635 -24.51 20.18 24.04
N ALA A 636 -25.30 21.25 24.01
CA ALA A 636 -26.37 21.39 23.03
C ALA A 636 -25.85 21.44 21.58
N GLU A 637 -24.65 21.96 21.32
CA GLU A 637 -24.04 21.95 19.99
C GLU A 637 -23.64 20.53 19.54
N PHE A 638 -23.11 19.69 20.44
CA PHE A 638 -22.84 18.27 20.14
C PHE A 638 -24.13 17.55 19.72
N ARG A 639 -25.24 17.80 20.45
CA ARG A 639 -26.56 17.18 20.19
C ARG A 639 -27.23 17.65 18.88
N LYS A 640 -26.71 18.69 18.23
CA LYS A 640 -27.18 19.13 16.91
C LYS A 640 -26.58 18.32 15.76
N LEU A 641 -25.42 17.69 15.98
CA LEU A 641 -24.77 16.87 14.98
C LEU A 641 -25.67 15.69 14.61
N LYS A 642 -25.62 15.30 13.35
CA LYS A 642 -26.51 14.30 12.77
C LYS A 642 -25.77 13.12 12.20
N ASP A 643 -26.39 11.95 12.30
CA ASP A 643 -25.90 10.72 11.69
C ASP A 643 -26.06 10.75 10.15
N THR A 644 -25.76 9.64 9.49
CA THR A 644 -25.92 9.49 8.04
C THR A 644 -27.38 9.42 7.58
N GLU A 645 -28.31 9.20 8.50
CA GLU A 645 -29.76 9.14 8.27
C GLU A 645 -30.46 10.45 8.67
N ASN A 646 -29.67 11.49 9.03
CA ASN A 646 -30.12 12.81 9.42
C ASN A 646 -30.89 12.85 10.78
N HIS A 647 -30.71 11.83 11.63
CA HIS A 647 -31.11 11.86 13.04
C HIS A 647 -30.05 12.55 13.89
N SER A 648 -30.47 13.23 14.97
CA SER A 648 -29.52 13.76 15.94
C SER A 648 -28.71 12.64 16.59
N ILE A 649 -27.39 12.81 16.62
CA ILE A 649 -26.50 11.92 17.38
C ILE A 649 -26.66 12.27 18.85
N VAL A 650 -27.33 11.38 19.58
CA VAL A 650 -27.49 11.41 21.03
C VAL A 650 -27.41 9.99 21.56
N ASP A 651 -27.03 9.87 22.83
CA ASP A 651 -26.88 8.57 23.51
C ASP A 651 -25.92 7.63 22.74
N ASN A 652 -24.83 8.19 22.21
CA ASN A 652 -23.89 7.46 21.37
C ASN A 652 -22.84 6.70 22.20
N TYR A 653 -23.28 5.99 23.23
CA TYR A 653 -22.43 5.22 24.14
C TYR A 653 -22.92 3.78 24.29
N ARG A 654 -21.99 2.85 24.48
CA ARG A 654 -22.29 1.45 24.76
C ARG A 654 -22.68 1.28 26.24
N PRO A 655 -23.70 0.46 26.57
CA PRO A 655 -24.00 0.08 27.95
C PRO A 655 -22.80 -0.55 28.67
N VAL A 656 -22.70 -0.34 29.99
CA VAL A 656 -21.67 -0.96 30.83
C VAL A 656 -21.72 -2.49 30.76
N GLN A 657 -20.55 -3.10 30.65
CA GLN A 657 -20.34 -4.53 30.50
C GLN A 657 -19.90 -5.14 31.82
N ASN A 658 -20.14 -6.44 32.00
CA ASN A 658 -19.74 -7.14 33.20
C ASN A 658 -18.21 -7.14 33.37
N LEU A 659 -17.77 -6.91 34.60
CA LEU A 659 -16.34 -6.91 34.92
C LEU A 659 -15.73 -8.32 34.85
N ASN A 660 -16.55 -9.37 35.02
CA ASN A 660 -16.18 -10.78 34.86
C ASN A 660 -14.91 -11.19 35.64
N GLY A 661 -14.82 -10.72 36.89
CA GLY A 661 -13.73 -11.07 37.80
C GLY A 661 -12.41 -10.33 37.55
N ARG A 662 -12.36 -9.38 36.59
CA ARG A 662 -11.22 -8.45 36.47
C ARG A 662 -11.17 -7.52 37.68
N THR A 663 -9.98 -7.10 38.09
CA THR A 663 -9.80 -6.01 39.05
C THR A 663 -9.50 -4.71 38.33
N ILE A 664 -9.84 -3.59 38.96
CA ILE A 664 -9.57 -2.25 38.45
C ILE A 664 -8.51 -1.63 39.35
N LYS A 665 -7.33 -1.35 38.79
CA LYS A 665 -6.23 -0.75 39.55
C LYS A 665 -6.42 0.76 39.70
N THR A 666 -6.07 1.31 40.85
CA THR A 666 -6.10 2.77 41.09
C THR A 666 -4.76 3.32 41.58
N THR A 667 -4.48 4.58 41.24
CA THR A 667 -3.29 5.32 41.72
C THR A 667 -3.60 6.27 42.89
N PHE A 668 -4.79 6.18 43.45
CA PHE A 668 -5.28 7.04 44.53
C PHE A 668 -6.03 6.22 45.58
N VAL A 669 -6.20 6.81 46.77
CA VAL A 669 -6.94 6.22 47.88
C VAL A 669 -8.41 6.60 47.74
N VAL A 670 -9.31 5.62 47.78
CA VAL A 670 -10.74 5.90 47.89
C VAL A 670 -11.07 6.19 49.35
N ALA A 671 -11.60 7.39 49.62
CA ALA A 671 -11.95 7.81 50.97
C ALA A 671 -13.29 7.18 51.38
N GLY A 672 -13.28 5.90 51.79
CA GLY A 672 -14.54 5.18 51.97
C GLY A 672 -14.51 3.78 52.60
N GLY A 673 -13.45 3.34 53.27
CA GLY A 673 -13.47 2.04 53.93
C GLY A 673 -12.45 1.92 55.05
N SER A 674 -12.91 2.02 56.29
CA SER A 674 -12.19 1.49 57.44
C SER A 674 -11.84 0.04 57.15
N SER A 675 -10.56 -0.25 56.87
CA SER A 675 -10.07 -1.62 56.85
C SER A 675 -10.47 -2.25 58.18
N PRO A 676 -11.14 -3.42 58.21
CA PRO A 676 -11.17 -4.17 59.44
C PRO A 676 -9.70 -4.48 59.74
N LEU A 677 -9.18 -3.95 60.84
CA LEU A 677 -7.98 -4.45 61.47
C LEU A 677 -8.19 -5.96 61.60
N VAL A 678 -7.58 -6.74 60.70
CA VAL A 678 -7.48 -8.17 60.85
C VAL A 678 -6.54 -8.37 62.03
N PHE A 679 -7.09 -8.36 63.24
CA PHE A 679 -6.41 -8.92 64.39
C PHE A 679 -6.14 -10.38 64.02
N SER A 680 -4.89 -10.65 63.67
CA SER A 680 -4.43 -12.01 63.42
C SER A 680 -4.75 -12.84 64.65
N THR A 681 -5.70 -13.76 64.50
CA THR A 681 -6.11 -14.72 65.54
C THR A 681 -4.96 -15.59 66.03
N THR A 682 -3.79 -15.54 65.35
CA THR A 682 -2.55 -16.17 65.79
C THR A 682 -1.92 -15.48 67.02
N ALA A 683 -2.11 -14.17 67.22
CA ALA A 683 -1.54 -13.45 68.38
C ALA A 683 -2.34 -13.68 69.68
N ILE A 684 -3.65 -13.89 69.58
CA ILE A 684 -4.51 -14.23 70.72
C ILE A 684 -4.33 -15.71 71.12
N LEU A 685 -4.08 -16.60 70.16
CA LEU A 685 -3.81 -18.01 70.47
C LEU A 685 -2.42 -18.22 71.13
N LEU A 686 -1.39 -17.44 70.75
CA LEU A 686 -0.07 -17.51 71.39
C LEU A 686 -0.07 -16.95 72.82
N SER A 687 -0.86 -15.92 73.10
CA SER A 687 -0.98 -15.36 74.46
C SER A 687 -1.81 -16.25 75.40
N LEU A 688 -2.84 -16.93 74.88
CA LEU A 688 -3.56 -17.96 75.64
C LEU A 688 -2.70 -19.21 75.91
N LEU A 689 -1.90 -19.67 74.93
CA LEU A 689 -0.98 -20.80 75.13
C LEU A 689 0.15 -20.47 76.12
N ALA A 690 0.71 -19.27 76.10
CA ALA A 690 1.71 -18.84 77.08
C ALA A 690 1.14 -18.76 78.52
N SER A 691 -0.15 -18.46 78.68
CA SER A 691 -0.82 -18.44 79.99
C SER A 691 -1.09 -19.84 80.55
N VAL A 692 -1.27 -20.85 79.68
CA VAL A 692 -1.49 -22.25 80.06
C VAL A 692 -0.17 -22.95 80.38
N PHE A 693 0.92 -22.63 79.69
CA PHE A 693 2.26 -23.18 79.99
C PHE A 693 2.99 -22.49 81.16
N SER A 694 2.47 -21.37 81.67
CA SER A 694 2.99 -20.73 82.89
C SER A 694 2.30 -21.22 84.18
N ARG A 695 1.36 -22.18 84.07
CA ARG A 695 0.62 -22.78 85.21
C ARG A 695 0.66 -24.31 85.23
N LEU A 696 1.62 -24.92 84.54
CA LEU A 696 1.94 -26.35 84.60
C LEU A 696 3.35 -26.57 85.15
#